data_AF-A0A058ZRA0-F1
#
_entry.id   AF-A0A058ZRA0-F1
#
_cell.length_a   1.000
_cell.length_b   1.000
_cell.length_c   1.000
_cell.angle_alpha   90.00
_cell.angle_beta   90.00
_cell.angle_gamma   90.00
#
_symmetry.space_group_name_H-M   'P 1'
#
loop_
_entity.id
_entity.type
_entity.pdbx_description
1 polymer ?
#
loop_
_entity_poly.entity_id
_entity_poly.type
_entity_poly.pdbx_seq_one_letter_code
_entity_poly.pdbx_strand_id
1 'polypeptide(L)'
;MTSITLNAAQVEGSEITEEHFGINATADYQEFDYNFVNSVYELMGVETDEHGNIISINDDALNLTTIRYPGGVETERHFDLVNYDNITWVNEDGVTKEFIGLTEFTSFCVDLNIQPVIVIPISELFYLNENGYAKPNEDMEETLKAFVKDTMAMMGDVGVAAFELGNEFPAVPRDPDGDSSNTLSGYEYGDVASWAAPIIQEAIDEYNAENQIDPSVEEPDIIVQLITFSPEATDHWTEEKLAQYNDSILYEFSAEELAAVDGVTAHFYFTEDKFVGDPDHEERAHTYDNIDRAMDQVFEPLDDWETKAGKELDLYVTEWGAHFKLEEGVDSHNYTGLRSIPLNLEMFTQYLTHGADSLIYWPMQFHATSTNANNGDVNFIGDFFTLLENKTLGMQAMDTGVTNTSLDVHAFTDGDTAVIFVSSLQSATQEVDLDFAALFPDVDSYTVTTIGVDPDSVDGYYKNDTQDDYNWAAESEPDAAMQLTEEGSYAGAAPVSFNLDGYEVVMIEFELGQAGETINGTAQNDTLYGTDGIDEIFGNDGDDRIYDGAGSDIVYGGAGKDRFYAGDGADSYDGGVGLLDEVRYTTAAEGLTIDLSDPFSGTGIARGDSFVNVERLRGSEFDDVVIGGSGVAIINAEAGDDVIVDGAVKNYLTGGDGADTFQMIAGDGHEDRIFDFTLSEDTLDLSLWGVGDLSQLTFTEGANGTYLLISFEEESVRLNGYSAADIASFDETVFVFDPNAPTGDGVVVGTSGNDVIDSSYVDQDGDTINDLGQLIQAGDGSDTVFDGAGDDIVEGGAGRDYFFAGDGADAYDGGSDNKDELWYTTSLSGLTIDLGDASNSTGIAAGDTVTNVERVRGTDYDDVIIAGSGVTNIKGLSGNDLLIDSDAATKEYFTGGAGADTFRFVSGDGQEDRIYDFSVAEDMIDLSLWGVTSLDDLTISAGGSETYLIIEYGDERIRVDDYGSADIAAFDENVFIFA
;
A
#
# COMPACT_ATOMS: atom_id res chain seq x y z
N MET A 1 -22.69 -36.85 29.58
CA MET A 1 -23.27 -35.54 29.86
C MET A 1 -22.23 -34.63 30.48
N THR A 2 -21.54 -33.90 29.62
CA THR A 2 -20.68 -32.76 29.91
C THR A 2 -21.56 -31.52 29.78
N SER A 3 -21.76 -30.76 30.85
CA SER A 3 -22.57 -29.54 30.82
C SER A 3 -21.63 -28.32 30.77
N ILE A 4 -21.80 -27.48 29.75
CA ILE A 4 -21.02 -26.27 29.53
C ILE A 4 -21.96 -25.07 29.60
N THR A 5 -21.52 -24.01 30.27
CA THR A 5 -22.20 -22.71 30.29
C THR A 5 -21.22 -21.67 29.77
N LEU A 6 -21.60 -20.99 28.70
CA LEU A 6 -20.83 -19.90 28.11
C LEU A 6 -21.09 -18.63 28.94
N ASN A 7 -20.08 -17.79 29.09
CA ASN A 7 -20.20 -16.56 29.87
C ASN A 7 -20.51 -15.37 28.97
N ALA A 8 -20.91 -14.23 29.55
CA ALA A 8 -20.97 -12.97 28.81
C ALA A 8 -19.54 -12.55 28.46
N ALA A 9 -19.20 -12.67 27.18
CA ALA A 9 -17.88 -12.43 26.59
C ALA A 9 -17.70 -10.99 26.11
N GLN A 10 -16.46 -10.59 25.87
CA GLN A 10 -16.18 -9.47 24.98
C GLN A 10 -15.86 -10.01 23.59
N VAL A 11 -16.13 -9.20 22.57
CA VAL A 11 -15.60 -9.42 21.23
C VAL A 11 -14.09 -9.15 21.28
N GLU A 12 -13.31 -10.04 20.67
CA GLU A 12 -11.85 -10.02 20.67
C GLU A 12 -11.32 -10.25 19.25
N GLY A 13 -10.25 -9.54 18.89
CA GLY A 13 -9.56 -9.71 17.60
C GLY A 13 -10.08 -8.86 16.43
N SER A 14 -9.44 -9.05 15.28
CA SER A 14 -9.79 -8.43 14.00
C SER A 14 -11.13 -8.94 13.46
N GLU A 15 -11.76 -8.13 12.62
CA GLU A 15 -12.89 -8.58 11.79
C GLU A 15 -12.39 -9.59 10.77
N ILE A 16 -13.13 -10.69 10.59
CA ILE A 16 -12.78 -11.73 9.62
C ILE A 16 -13.09 -11.23 8.21
N THR A 17 -12.03 -10.98 7.44
CA THR A 17 -12.06 -10.59 6.03
C THR A 17 -11.69 -11.76 5.10
N GLU A 18 -11.80 -11.57 3.79
CA GLU A 18 -11.45 -12.57 2.77
C GLU A 18 -9.94 -12.91 2.78
N GLU A 19 -9.09 -11.97 3.25
CA GLU A 19 -7.63 -12.16 3.36
C GLU A 19 -7.21 -13.19 4.41
N HIS A 20 -8.13 -13.53 5.33
CA HIS A 20 -7.94 -14.60 6.29
C HIS A 20 -8.12 -16.01 5.69
N PHE A 21 -8.45 -16.10 4.39
CA PHE A 21 -8.72 -17.35 3.69
C PHE A 21 -7.77 -17.60 2.49
N GLY A 22 -6.55 -17.06 2.55
CA GLY A 22 -5.52 -17.28 1.54
C GLY A 22 -4.97 -18.71 1.51
N ILE A 23 -4.36 -19.10 0.39
CA ILE A 23 -3.68 -20.40 0.24
C ILE A 23 -2.26 -20.27 -0.31
N ASN A 24 -1.41 -21.20 0.10
CA ASN A 24 -0.01 -21.24 -0.34
C ASN A 24 0.17 -22.17 -1.53
N ALA A 25 0.68 -21.59 -2.61
CA ALA A 25 1.08 -22.22 -3.85
C ALA A 25 2.57 -22.59 -3.80
N THR A 26 2.89 -23.70 -3.12
CA THR A 26 4.28 -24.12 -2.86
C THR A 26 4.92 -24.85 -4.05
N ALA A 27 6.20 -24.58 -4.30
CA ALA A 27 6.98 -25.24 -5.35
C ALA A 27 7.59 -26.60 -4.95
N ASP A 28 7.36 -27.08 -3.73
CA ASP A 28 7.99 -28.29 -3.19
C ASP A 28 7.24 -29.59 -3.56
N TYR A 29 8.00 -30.68 -3.78
CA TYR A 29 7.59 -32.04 -4.10
C TYR A 29 6.18 -32.25 -4.72
N GLN A 30 6.18 -32.47 -6.04
CA GLN A 30 5.06 -32.91 -6.90
C GLN A 30 4.23 -31.78 -7.53
N GLU A 31 4.77 -31.24 -8.63
CA GLU A 31 3.97 -30.84 -9.80
C GLU A 31 2.98 -29.69 -9.54
N PHE A 32 3.54 -28.48 -9.42
CA PHE A 32 2.88 -27.28 -9.92
C PHE A 32 2.71 -27.45 -11.46
N ASP A 33 1.74 -28.27 -11.85
CA ASP A 33 1.29 -28.60 -13.22
C ASP A 33 -0.20 -28.23 -13.31
N TYR A 34 -0.90 -28.56 -14.40
CA TYR A 34 -2.36 -28.44 -14.58
C TYR A 34 -3.19 -28.86 -13.35
N ASN A 35 -2.66 -29.74 -12.49
CA ASN A 35 -3.32 -30.17 -11.26
C ASN A 35 -3.44 -29.06 -10.20
N PHE A 36 -2.51 -28.08 -10.13
CA PHE A 36 -2.62 -26.94 -9.22
C PHE A 36 -3.79 -26.04 -9.64
N VAL A 37 -3.79 -25.58 -10.89
CA VAL A 37 -4.84 -24.72 -11.45
C VAL A 37 -6.22 -25.37 -11.33
N ASN A 38 -6.32 -26.66 -11.65
CA ASN A 38 -7.57 -27.41 -11.50
C ASN A 38 -8.02 -27.46 -10.03
N SER A 39 -7.10 -27.57 -9.08
CA SER A 39 -7.45 -27.58 -7.65
C SER A 39 -7.93 -26.24 -7.15
N VAL A 40 -7.35 -25.13 -7.61
CA VAL A 40 -7.90 -23.81 -7.27
C VAL A 40 -9.27 -23.63 -7.91
N TYR A 41 -9.44 -24.04 -9.17
CA TYR A 41 -10.74 -24.04 -9.83
C TYR A 41 -11.78 -24.87 -9.08
N GLU A 42 -11.43 -26.05 -8.57
CA GLU A 42 -12.36 -26.85 -7.78
C GLU A 42 -12.70 -26.20 -6.43
N LEU A 43 -11.71 -25.65 -5.74
CA LEU A 43 -11.90 -24.97 -4.45
C LEU A 43 -12.80 -23.72 -4.57
N MET A 44 -12.66 -22.98 -5.67
CA MET A 44 -13.49 -21.81 -6.01
C MET A 44 -14.76 -22.19 -6.82
N GLY A 45 -14.99 -23.48 -7.09
CA GLY A 45 -16.14 -23.94 -7.88
C GLY A 45 -16.23 -23.35 -9.30
N VAL A 46 -15.10 -23.11 -9.93
CA VAL A 46 -14.97 -22.58 -11.30
C VAL A 46 -15.38 -23.64 -12.33
N GLU A 47 -16.36 -23.32 -13.15
CA GLU A 47 -16.73 -24.12 -14.33
C GLU A 47 -16.04 -23.58 -15.60
N THR A 48 -15.45 -24.46 -16.41
CA THR A 48 -14.78 -24.10 -17.67
C THR A 48 -15.43 -24.74 -18.91
N ASP A 49 -15.26 -24.12 -20.08
CA ASP A 49 -15.71 -24.66 -21.35
C ASP A 49 -14.73 -25.70 -21.94
N GLU A 50 -15.07 -26.30 -23.09
CA GLU A 50 -14.21 -27.29 -23.76
C GLU A 50 -12.86 -26.72 -24.26
N HIS A 51 -12.65 -25.40 -24.15
CA HIS A 51 -11.43 -24.69 -24.49
C HIS A 51 -10.70 -24.12 -23.26
N GLY A 52 -11.20 -24.37 -22.04
CA GLY A 52 -10.61 -23.89 -20.78
C GLY A 52 -10.99 -22.46 -20.39
N ASN A 53 -11.96 -21.83 -21.06
CA ASN A 53 -12.43 -20.49 -20.65
C ASN A 53 -13.43 -20.62 -19.49
N ILE A 54 -13.34 -19.74 -18.51
CA ILE A 54 -14.26 -19.68 -17.37
C ILE A 54 -15.68 -19.35 -17.86
N ILE A 55 -16.66 -20.14 -17.40
CA ILE A 55 -18.09 -19.98 -17.69
C ILE A 55 -18.81 -19.36 -16.49
N SER A 56 -18.47 -19.82 -15.28
CA SER A 56 -19.05 -19.37 -14.01
C SER A 56 -18.14 -19.76 -12.84
N ILE A 57 -18.33 -19.08 -11.71
CA ILE A 57 -17.73 -19.39 -10.41
C ILE A 57 -18.92 -19.66 -9.46
N ASN A 58 -18.79 -20.61 -8.54
CA ASN A 58 -19.85 -20.95 -7.60
C ASN A 58 -19.76 -20.02 -6.38
N ASP A 59 -20.78 -19.17 -6.18
CA ASP A 59 -20.81 -18.23 -5.05
C ASP A 59 -20.84 -18.93 -3.67
N ASP A 60 -21.18 -20.22 -3.61
CA ASP A 60 -21.13 -21.02 -2.38
C ASP A 60 -19.75 -21.71 -2.13
N ALA A 61 -18.77 -21.53 -3.03
CA ALA A 61 -17.42 -22.08 -2.91
C ALA A 61 -16.45 -21.08 -2.24
N LEU A 62 -15.18 -21.45 -2.03
CA LEU A 62 -14.21 -20.56 -1.36
C LEU A 62 -14.01 -19.29 -2.20
N ASN A 63 -14.20 -18.11 -1.61
CA ASN A 63 -13.91 -16.84 -2.27
C ASN A 63 -12.45 -16.45 -2.08
N LEU A 64 -11.57 -17.21 -2.72
CA LEU A 64 -10.14 -17.01 -2.58
C LEU A 64 -9.68 -15.69 -3.20
N THR A 65 -9.25 -14.73 -2.38
CA THR A 65 -8.70 -13.44 -2.83
C THR A 65 -7.18 -13.39 -2.88
N THR A 66 -6.50 -14.24 -2.09
CA THR A 66 -5.05 -14.17 -1.90
C THR A 66 -4.34 -15.51 -2.11
N ILE A 67 -3.26 -15.52 -2.91
CA ILE A 67 -2.40 -16.70 -3.09
C ILE A 67 -0.93 -16.34 -2.89
N ARG A 68 -0.22 -17.07 -2.04
CA ARG A 68 1.24 -16.94 -1.89
C ARG A 68 2.02 -17.81 -2.87
N TYR A 69 2.96 -17.24 -3.61
CA TYR A 69 3.76 -17.94 -4.62
C TYR A 69 5.19 -17.35 -4.72
N PRO A 70 6.23 -18.13 -5.06
CA PRO A 70 6.26 -19.57 -5.31
C PRO A 70 6.26 -20.45 -4.05
N GLY A 71 6.33 -19.85 -2.86
CA GLY A 71 6.12 -20.49 -1.56
C GLY A 71 7.10 -21.60 -1.16
N GLY A 72 7.44 -21.68 0.13
CA GLY A 72 8.24 -22.76 0.71
C GLY A 72 9.73 -22.74 0.34
N VAL A 73 10.47 -23.71 0.89
CA VAL A 73 11.95 -23.74 0.89
C VAL A 73 12.60 -23.87 -0.49
N GLU A 74 11.86 -24.35 -1.49
CA GLU A 74 12.37 -24.49 -2.86
C GLU A 74 12.48 -23.15 -3.58
N THR A 75 11.75 -22.12 -3.12
CA THR A 75 11.89 -20.72 -3.56
C THR A 75 13.35 -20.29 -3.48
N GLU A 76 13.96 -20.51 -2.31
CA GLU A 76 15.34 -20.10 -2.00
C GLU A 76 16.41 -20.90 -2.76
N ARG A 77 16.05 -22.03 -3.38
CA ARG A 77 16.99 -22.91 -4.08
C ARG A 77 16.94 -22.76 -5.58
N HIS A 78 15.78 -22.40 -6.11
CA HIS A 78 15.46 -22.61 -7.52
C HIS A 78 14.81 -21.40 -8.19
N PHE A 79 14.15 -20.51 -7.47
CA PHE A 79 13.53 -19.33 -8.08
C PHE A 79 14.58 -18.29 -8.48
N ASP A 80 14.54 -17.83 -9.73
CA ASP A 80 15.54 -16.96 -10.34
C ASP A 80 14.85 -15.64 -10.77
N LEU A 81 15.32 -14.51 -10.24
CA LEU A 81 14.75 -13.19 -10.49
C LEU A 81 14.94 -12.69 -11.94
N VAL A 82 15.85 -13.30 -12.71
CA VAL A 82 16.12 -12.96 -14.13
C VAL A 82 15.39 -13.91 -15.08
N ASN A 83 15.28 -15.19 -14.72
CA ASN A 83 14.71 -16.25 -15.58
C ASN A 83 13.45 -16.88 -14.97
N TYR A 84 12.61 -16.09 -14.31
CA TYR A 84 11.43 -16.52 -13.55
C TYR A 84 10.40 -17.36 -14.35
N ASP A 85 10.48 -17.39 -15.69
CA ASP A 85 9.63 -18.23 -16.54
C ASP A 85 10.26 -19.57 -16.97
N ASN A 86 11.55 -19.78 -16.74
CA ASN A 86 12.28 -20.95 -17.25
C ASN A 86 13.02 -21.71 -16.14
N ILE A 87 12.36 -21.88 -15.00
CA ILE A 87 12.94 -22.54 -13.82
C ILE A 87 12.72 -24.05 -13.93
N THR A 88 13.82 -24.81 -13.96
CA THR A 88 13.79 -26.27 -13.93
C THR A 88 14.84 -26.82 -12.99
N TRP A 89 14.50 -27.87 -12.26
CA TRP A 89 15.42 -28.57 -11.38
C TRP A 89 15.31 -30.08 -11.53
N VAL A 90 16.28 -30.82 -11.01
CA VAL A 90 16.27 -32.29 -11.05
C VAL A 90 16.22 -32.79 -9.62
N ASN A 91 15.15 -33.50 -9.27
CA ASN A 91 14.97 -34.02 -7.92
C ASN A 91 15.92 -35.18 -7.59
N GLU A 92 15.90 -35.63 -6.34
CA GLU A 92 16.76 -36.70 -5.83
C GLU A 92 16.62 -38.02 -6.64
N ASP A 93 15.45 -38.24 -7.26
CA ASP A 93 15.16 -39.39 -8.13
C ASP A 93 15.62 -39.23 -9.58
N GLY A 94 16.17 -38.07 -9.94
CA GLY A 94 16.65 -37.76 -11.28
C GLY A 94 15.55 -37.33 -12.26
N VAL A 95 14.39 -36.91 -11.76
CA VAL A 95 13.27 -36.39 -12.56
C VAL A 95 13.39 -34.88 -12.68
N THR A 96 13.36 -34.36 -13.91
CA THR A 96 13.26 -32.92 -14.15
C THR A 96 11.87 -32.44 -13.76
N LYS A 97 11.83 -31.40 -12.93
CA LYS A 97 10.63 -30.67 -12.52
C LYS A 97 10.72 -29.25 -13.07
N GLU A 98 9.59 -28.69 -13.48
CA GLU A 98 9.45 -27.34 -14.01
C GLU A 98 8.57 -26.56 -13.03
N PHE A 99 8.88 -25.28 -12.79
CA PHE A 99 7.97 -24.37 -12.10
C PHE A 99 6.99 -23.80 -13.15
N ILE A 100 5.76 -23.48 -12.74
CA ILE A 100 4.95 -22.53 -13.53
C ILE A 100 5.69 -21.20 -13.47
N GLY A 101 5.94 -20.61 -14.62
CA GLY A 101 6.61 -19.31 -14.69
C GLY A 101 5.74 -18.21 -14.10
N LEU A 102 6.37 -17.13 -13.63
CA LEU A 102 5.65 -15.97 -13.10
C LEU A 102 4.61 -15.43 -14.09
N THR A 103 4.89 -15.43 -15.40
CA THR A 103 3.94 -14.98 -16.43
C THR A 103 2.67 -15.83 -16.47
N GLU A 104 2.82 -17.15 -16.35
CA GLU A 104 1.67 -18.07 -16.36
C GLU A 104 0.89 -18.00 -15.05
N PHE A 105 1.58 -17.87 -13.91
CA PHE A 105 0.96 -17.68 -12.60
C PHE A 105 0.16 -16.37 -12.50
N THR A 106 0.76 -15.24 -12.88
CA THR A 106 0.09 -13.92 -12.87
C THR A 106 -1.11 -13.89 -13.82
N SER A 107 -1.00 -14.50 -15.01
CA SER A 107 -2.15 -14.64 -15.92
C SER A 107 -3.31 -15.40 -15.27
N PHE A 108 -2.99 -16.47 -14.53
CA PHE A 108 -3.98 -17.24 -13.78
C PHE A 108 -4.64 -16.42 -12.66
N CYS A 109 -3.86 -15.64 -11.90
CA CYS A 109 -4.38 -14.73 -10.88
C CYS A 109 -5.29 -13.65 -11.49
N VAL A 110 -4.90 -13.06 -12.61
CA VAL A 110 -5.72 -12.06 -13.32
C VAL A 110 -7.05 -12.64 -13.82
N ASP A 111 -7.04 -13.86 -14.36
CA ASP A 111 -8.25 -14.54 -14.84
C ASP A 111 -9.26 -14.82 -13.71
N LEU A 112 -8.78 -14.94 -12.46
CA LEU A 112 -9.59 -15.20 -11.27
C LEU A 112 -9.80 -13.98 -10.36
N ASN A 113 -9.21 -12.83 -10.69
CA ASN A 113 -9.20 -11.63 -9.84
C ASN A 113 -8.64 -11.90 -8.43
N ILE A 114 -7.49 -12.57 -8.37
CA ILE A 114 -6.77 -12.92 -7.14
C ILE A 114 -5.51 -12.06 -7.06
N GLN A 115 -5.25 -11.47 -5.89
CA GLN A 115 -4.03 -10.73 -5.62
C GLN A 115 -2.96 -11.67 -5.03
N PRO A 116 -1.78 -11.78 -5.63
CA PRO A 116 -0.75 -12.66 -5.12
C PRO A 116 0.12 -12.01 -4.04
N VAL A 117 0.58 -12.82 -3.08
CA VAL A 117 1.76 -12.53 -2.24
C VAL A 117 2.97 -13.17 -2.92
N ILE A 118 3.89 -12.35 -3.41
CA ILE A 118 5.04 -12.78 -4.21
C ILE A 118 6.29 -12.89 -3.33
N VAL A 119 6.83 -14.10 -3.20
CA VAL A 119 8.04 -14.36 -2.41
C VAL A 119 9.29 -14.09 -3.24
N ILE A 120 10.13 -13.17 -2.78
CA ILE A 120 11.42 -12.82 -3.38
C ILE A 120 12.52 -13.65 -2.68
N PRO A 121 13.25 -14.54 -3.38
CA PRO A 121 14.26 -15.39 -2.77
C PRO A 121 15.42 -14.57 -2.22
N ILE A 122 15.63 -14.61 -0.90
CA ILE A 122 16.72 -13.85 -0.26
C ILE A 122 18.09 -14.38 -0.70
N SER A 123 18.17 -15.65 -1.11
CA SER A 123 19.39 -16.30 -1.59
C SER A 123 20.02 -15.66 -2.84
N GLU A 124 19.23 -15.00 -3.67
CA GLU A 124 19.70 -14.27 -4.86
C GLU A 124 20.23 -12.87 -4.51
N LEU A 125 19.88 -12.34 -3.33
CA LEU A 125 20.14 -10.95 -2.94
C LEU A 125 21.42 -10.75 -2.12
N PHE A 126 22.19 -11.81 -1.86
CA PHE A 126 23.45 -11.69 -1.12
C PHE A 126 24.63 -12.41 -1.77
N TYR A 127 25.83 -11.95 -1.42
CA TYR A 127 27.07 -12.69 -1.66
C TYR A 127 27.80 -12.96 -0.34
N LEU A 128 28.67 -13.98 -0.33
CA LEU A 128 29.56 -14.21 0.81
C LEU A 128 30.82 -13.36 0.71
N ASN A 129 31.05 -12.51 1.71
CA ASN A 129 32.29 -11.74 1.80
C ASN A 129 33.50 -12.62 2.15
N GLU A 130 34.70 -12.04 2.21
CA GLU A 130 35.96 -12.77 2.48
C GLU A 130 35.98 -13.54 3.83
N ASN A 131 35.09 -13.20 4.75
CA ASN A 131 34.96 -13.84 6.06
C ASN A 131 33.79 -14.85 6.11
N GLY A 132 33.04 -15.03 5.02
CA GLY A 132 31.93 -15.97 4.92
C GLY A 132 30.61 -15.47 5.52
N TYR A 133 30.45 -14.15 5.67
CA TYR A 133 29.16 -13.53 6.04
C TYR A 133 28.41 -13.11 4.78
N ALA A 134 27.10 -13.34 4.78
CA ALA A 134 26.22 -12.81 3.74
C ALA A 134 26.18 -11.27 3.83
N LYS A 135 26.24 -10.61 2.68
CA LYS A 135 26.13 -9.16 2.51
C LYS A 135 25.31 -8.83 1.27
N PRO A 136 24.58 -7.68 1.28
CA PRO A 136 23.80 -7.23 0.14
C PRO A 136 24.59 -7.29 -1.16
N ASN A 137 23.97 -7.86 -2.19
CA ASN A 137 24.53 -7.90 -3.52
C ASN A 137 24.05 -6.69 -4.32
N GLU A 138 24.71 -5.54 -4.17
CA GLU A 138 24.35 -4.28 -4.84
C GLU A 138 24.22 -4.42 -6.38
N ASP A 139 24.91 -5.39 -7.01
CA ASP A 139 24.79 -5.68 -8.44
C ASP A 139 23.38 -6.19 -8.84
N MET A 140 22.55 -6.59 -7.86
CA MET A 140 21.18 -7.09 -8.07
C MET A 140 20.11 -6.01 -8.01
N GLU A 141 20.43 -4.77 -7.63
CA GLU A 141 19.45 -3.68 -7.46
C GLU A 141 18.54 -3.50 -8.68
N GLU A 142 19.13 -3.28 -9.86
CA GLU A 142 18.39 -3.14 -11.12
C GLU A 142 17.59 -4.39 -11.50
N THR A 143 18.08 -5.57 -11.10
CA THR A 143 17.38 -6.84 -11.35
C THR A 143 16.15 -6.96 -10.46
N LEU A 144 16.27 -6.58 -9.19
CA LEU A 144 15.18 -6.56 -8.22
C LEU A 144 14.10 -5.56 -8.63
N LYS A 145 14.48 -4.33 -8.99
CA LYS A 145 13.54 -3.32 -9.51
C LYS A 145 12.80 -3.82 -10.74
N ALA A 146 13.54 -4.38 -11.72
CA ALA A 146 12.92 -4.92 -12.93
C ALA A 146 11.92 -6.03 -12.62
N PHE A 147 12.26 -6.96 -11.71
CA PHE A 147 11.36 -8.03 -11.28
C PHE A 147 10.06 -7.51 -10.66
N VAL A 148 10.15 -6.53 -9.75
CA VAL A 148 8.97 -5.90 -9.11
C VAL A 148 8.07 -5.26 -10.17
N LYS A 149 8.64 -4.42 -11.03
CA LYS A 149 7.90 -3.71 -12.10
C LYS A 149 7.27 -4.67 -13.10
N ASP A 150 8.01 -5.71 -13.52
CA ASP A 150 7.49 -6.73 -14.44
C ASP A 150 6.31 -7.48 -13.79
N THR A 151 6.39 -7.77 -12.48
CA THR A 151 5.30 -8.42 -11.73
C THR A 151 4.05 -7.56 -11.69
N MET A 152 4.18 -6.28 -11.31
CA MET A 152 3.06 -5.32 -11.29
C MET A 152 2.46 -5.12 -12.69
N ALA A 153 3.30 -5.02 -13.72
CA ALA A 153 2.86 -4.90 -15.11
C ALA A 153 2.04 -6.12 -15.58
N MET A 154 2.39 -7.32 -15.11
CA MET A 154 1.65 -8.54 -15.45
C MET A 154 0.29 -8.62 -14.74
N MET A 155 0.19 -8.10 -13.51
CA MET A 155 -1.05 -8.09 -12.74
C MET A 155 -2.04 -6.98 -13.16
N GLY A 156 -1.54 -5.83 -13.62
CA GLY A 156 -2.39 -4.72 -14.08
C GLY A 156 -3.40 -4.28 -13.00
N ASP A 157 -4.65 -4.07 -13.39
CA ASP A 157 -5.73 -3.56 -12.51
C ASP A 157 -6.06 -4.49 -11.33
N VAL A 158 -5.67 -5.77 -11.37
CA VAL A 158 -5.90 -6.70 -10.25
C VAL A 158 -4.95 -6.41 -9.09
N GLY A 159 -3.74 -5.91 -9.37
CA GLY A 159 -2.74 -5.58 -8.35
C GLY A 159 -1.99 -6.78 -7.78
N VAL A 160 -1.05 -6.49 -6.89
CA VAL A 160 -0.25 -7.47 -6.11
C VAL A 160 -0.58 -7.18 -4.65
N ALA A 161 -0.90 -8.19 -3.85
CA ALA A 161 -1.19 -7.98 -2.44
C ALA A 161 0.09 -7.57 -1.69
N ALA A 162 1.17 -8.33 -1.88
CA ALA A 162 2.43 -8.04 -1.21
C ALA A 162 3.67 -8.67 -1.88
N PHE A 163 4.84 -8.14 -1.55
CA PHE A 163 6.16 -8.72 -1.79
C PHE A 163 6.78 -9.20 -0.47
N GLU A 164 6.98 -10.51 -0.34
CA GLU A 164 7.58 -11.13 0.84
C GLU A 164 9.08 -11.37 0.65
N LEU A 165 9.91 -10.86 1.56
CA LEU A 165 11.37 -11.02 1.51
C LEU A 165 11.84 -12.35 2.13
N GLY A 166 11.92 -13.38 1.28
CA GLY A 166 12.51 -14.68 1.57
C GLY A 166 11.58 -15.67 2.27
N ASN A 167 12.01 -16.94 2.32
CA ASN A 167 11.26 -18.04 2.91
C ASN A 167 12.11 -18.84 3.92
N GLU A 168 11.66 -18.90 5.18
CA GLU A 168 12.33 -19.59 6.28
C GLU A 168 13.86 -19.40 6.26
N PHE A 169 14.32 -18.15 6.25
CA PHE A 169 15.74 -17.82 6.02
C PHE A 169 16.76 -18.58 6.91
N PRO A 170 16.47 -19.04 8.15
CA PRO A 170 17.43 -19.84 8.93
C PRO A 170 17.67 -21.23 8.37
N ALA A 171 16.87 -21.70 7.41
CA ALA A 171 17.08 -22.93 6.64
C ALA A 171 17.86 -22.68 5.34
N VAL A 172 18.07 -21.41 4.94
CA VAL A 172 18.81 -21.03 3.75
C VAL A 172 20.31 -21.26 3.97
N PRO A 173 20.94 -22.20 3.24
CA PRO A 173 22.36 -22.45 3.37
C PRO A 173 23.17 -21.30 2.76
N ARG A 174 24.26 -20.90 3.43
CA ARG A 174 25.18 -19.87 2.89
C ARG A 174 25.90 -20.31 1.62
N ASP A 175 26.00 -21.62 1.38
CA ASP A 175 26.65 -22.22 0.21
C ASP A 175 25.64 -23.17 -0.47
N PRO A 176 25.26 -22.92 -1.74
CA PRO A 176 24.32 -23.77 -2.47
C PRO A 176 24.81 -25.22 -2.66
N ASP A 177 26.11 -25.48 -2.50
CA ASP A 177 26.72 -26.82 -2.66
C ASP A 177 27.18 -27.48 -1.33
N GLY A 178 26.90 -26.92 -0.13
CA GLY A 178 27.54 -27.41 1.10
C GLY A 178 26.90 -27.14 2.48
N ASP A 179 26.77 -28.22 3.25
CA ASP A 179 26.56 -28.35 4.71
C ASP A 179 25.40 -27.53 5.33
N SER A 180 24.29 -28.21 5.62
CA SER A 180 23.08 -27.68 6.28
C SER A 180 23.28 -27.17 7.72
N SER A 181 24.52 -27.07 8.21
CA SER A 181 24.87 -26.46 9.49
C SER A 181 25.33 -25.00 9.40
N ASN A 182 25.37 -24.40 8.21
CA ASN A 182 25.86 -23.04 7.96
C ASN A 182 24.78 -22.17 7.27
N THR A 183 23.86 -21.63 8.05
CA THR A 183 22.68 -20.88 7.57
C THR A 183 22.76 -19.39 7.90
N LEU A 184 21.84 -18.58 7.36
CA LEU A 184 21.76 -17.15 7.65
C LEU A 184 21.41 -16.90 9.13
N SER A 185 22.12 -15.96 9.75
CA SER A 185 21.74 -15.43 11.07
C SER A 185 20.75 -14.27 10.92
N GLY A 186 20.04 -13.90 11.99
CA GLY A 186 19.13 -12.74 11.97
C GLY A 186 19.81 -11.42 11.54
N TYR A 187 21.07 -11.20 11.93
CA TYR A 187 21.84 -10.03 11.47
C TYR A 187 22.18 -10.07 9.98
N GLU A 188 22.44 -11.25 9.43
CA GLU A 188 22.76 -11.38 8.00
C GLU A 188 21.51 -11.25 7.13
N TYR A 189 20.39 -11.81 7.58
CA TYR A 189 19.10 -11.61 6.92
C TYR A 189 18.66 -10.15 7.02
N GLY A 190 18.67 -9.57 8.23
CA GLY A 190 18.29 -8.17 8.45
C GLY A 190 19.11 -7.17 7.63
N ASP A 191 20.41 -7.38 7.50
CA ASP A 191 21.29 -6.54 6.67
C ASP A 191 20.97 -6.64 5.16
N VAL A 192 20.43 -7.76 4.68
CA VAL A 192 19.99 -7.91 3.28
C VAL A 192 18.57 -7.38 3.09
N ALA A 193 17.66 -7.68 4.02
CA ALA A 193 16.26 -7.22 3.97
C ALA A 193 16.14 -5.70 4.10
N SER A 194 16.90 -5.07 5.01
CA SER A 194 16.94 -3.60 5.17
C SER A 194 17.49 -2.88 3.94
N TRP A 195 18.34 -3.53 3.14
CA TRP A 195 18.77 -3.03 1.85
C TRP A 195 17.70 -3.22 0.77
N ALA A 196 17.03 -4.38 0.74
CA ALA A 196 16.09 -4.73 -0.32
C ALA A 196 14.73 -4.01 -0.21
N ALA A 197 14.18 -3.81 0.99
CA ALA A 197 12.84 -3.23 1.16
C ALA A 197 12.71 -1.82 0.55
N PRO A 198 13.61 -0.85 0.80
CA PRO A 198 13.54 0.47 0.15
C PRO A 198 13.67 0.41 -1.38
N ILE A 199 14.41 -0.56 -1.93
CA ILE A 199 14.55 -0.75 -3.38
C ILE A 199 13.24 -1.26 -3.99
N ILE A 200 12.51 -2.11 -3.27
CA ILE A 200 11.18 -2.58 -3.70
C ILE A 200 10.20 -1.41 -3.69
N GLN A 201 10.17 -0.60 -2.63
CA GLN A 201 9.34 0.60 -2.57
C GLN A 201 9.66 1.56 -3.71
N GLU A 202 10.94 1.84 -3.95
CA GLU A 202 11.36 2.70 -5.06
C GLU A 202 10.89 2.13 -6.42
N ALA A 203 10.90 0.81 -6.60
CA ALA A 203 10.40 0.18 -7.83
C ALA A 203 8.87 0.34 -7.99
N ILE A 204 8.11 0.24 -6.89
CA ILE A 204 6.65 0.47 -6.84
C ILE A 204 6.37 1.93 -7.20
N ASP A 205 7.02 2.88 -6.53
CA ASP A 205 6.88 4.32 -6.77
C ASP A 205 7.19 4.68 -8.23
N GLU A 206 8.31 4.17 -8.76
CA GLU A 206 8.70 4.37 -10.16
C GLU A 206 7.66 3.78 -11.12
N TYR A 207 7.12 2.59 -10.85
CA TYR A 207 6.07 1.98 -11.68
C TYR A 207 4.77 2.80 -11.65
N ASN A 208 4.34 3.23 -10.47
CA ASN A 208 3.12 4.02 -10.28
C ASN A 208 3.25 5.37 -10.99
N ALA A 209 4.40 6.04 -10.87
CA ALA A 209 4.69 7.29 -11.57
C ALA A 209 4.74 7.10 -13.10
N GLU A 210 5.41 6.06 -13.59
CA GLU A 210 5.50 5.75 -15.03
C GLU A 210 4.13 5.47 -15.65
N ASN A 211 3.21 4.87 -14.90
CA ASN A 211 1.89 4.46 -15.37
C ASN A 211 0.74 5.40 -14.95
N GLN A 212 1.03 6.50 -14.23
CA GLN A 212 0.04 7.47 -13.75
C GLN A 212 -1.07 6.82 -12.92
N ILE A 213 -0.68 5.89 -12.05
CA ILE A 213 -1.60 5.27 -11.09
C ILE A 213 -2.05 6.32 -10.07
N ASP A 214 -3.35 6.34 -9.76
CA ASP A 214 -3.92 7.26 -8.79
C ASP A 214 -3.34 6.95 -7.40
N PRO A 215 -2.77 7.94 -6.66
CA PRO A 215 -2.25 7.73 -5.32
C PRO A 215 -3.27 7.19 -4.30
N SER A 216 -4.57 7.17 -4.62
CA SER A 216 -5.60 6.53 -3.79
C SER A 216 -5.74 5.03 -4.01
N VAL A 217 -5.06 4.45 -5.02
CA VAL A 217 -5.02 3.00 -5.23
C VAL A 217 -4.02 2.41 -4.25
N GLU A 218 -4.45 1.37 -3.55
CA GLU A 218 -3.63 0.64 -2.58
C GLU A 218 -2.38 0.05 -3.25
N GLU A 219 -1.23 0.29 -2.64
CA GLU A 219 0.07 -0.22 -3.11
C GLU A 219 0.32 -1.62 -2.54
N PRO A 220 1.14 -2.47 -3.21
CA PRO A 220 1.51 -3.75 -2.66
C PRO A 220 2.35 -3.60 -1.39
N ASP A 221 2.01 -4.35 -0.34
CA ASP A 221 2.77 -4.33 0.91
C ASP A 221 4.16 -4.94 0.76
N ILE A 222 5.11 -4.42 1.53
CA ILE A 222 6.45 -4.99 1.65
C ILE A 222 6.57 -5.73 2.97
N ILE A 223 6.68 -7.06 2.90
CA ILE A 223 6.63 -7.95 4.07
C ILE A 223 8.02 -8.49 4.42
N VAL A 224 8.42 -8.34 5.69
CA VAL A 224 9.67 -8.92 6.23
C VAL A 224 9.40 -10.14 7.10
N GLN A 225 10.21 -11.19 6.96
CA GLN A 225 10.02 -12.44 7.68
C GLN A 225 10.57 -12.40 9.10
N LEU A 226 9.74 -12.75 10.06
CA LEU A 226 10.12 -13.05 11.44
C LEU A 226 10.47 -14.53 11.59
N ILE A 227 11.25 -14.84 12.63
CA ILE A 227 11.54 -16.23 12.98
C ILE A 227 10.47 -16.77 13.91
N THR A 228 9.77 -17.74 13.37
CA THR A 228 8.78 -18.56 14.06
C THR A 228 9.00 -20.00 13.65
N PHE A 229 8.83 -20.93 14.57
CA PHE A 229 8.92 -22.35 14.25
C PHE A 229 7.92 -23.13 15.08
N SER A 230 7.46 -24.25 14.51
CA SER A 230 6.70 -25.25 15.22
C SER A 230 7.37 -25.62 16.56
N PRO A 231 6.60 -25.83 17.64
CA PRO A 231 7.10 -26.30 18.95
C PRO A 231 7.95 -27.58 18.90
N GLU A 232 8.01 -28.27 17.75
CA GLU A 232 8.94 -29.37 17.47
C GLU A 232 10.43 -29.03 17.69
N ALA A 233 10.81 -27.76 17.67
CA ALA A 233 12.20 -27.31 17.69
C ALA A 233 12.76 -26.93 19.08
N THR A 234 12.06 -27.27 20.17
CA THR A 234 12.37 -26.85 21.56
C THR A 234 13.73 -27.32 22.12
N ASP A 235 14.41 -28.26 21.48
CA ASP A 235 15.81 -28.59 21.85
C ASP A 235 16.83 -27.60 21.24
N HIS A 236 16.44 -26.79 20.26
CA HIS A 236 17.29 -25.89 19.48
C HIS A 236 16.87 -24.41 19.49
N TRP A 237 15.60 -24.09 19.81
CA TRP A 237 15.03 -22.75 19.78
C TRP A 237 14.21 -22.49 21.06
N THR A 238 14.85 -21.88 22.05
CA THR A 238 14.18 -21.38 23.25
C THR A 238 13.48 -20.06 22.95
N GLU A 239 12.49 -19.66 23.76
CA GLU A 239 11.87 -18.32 23.74
C GLU A 239 12.92 -17.20 23.64
N GLU A 240 13.95 -17.24 24.48
CA GLU A 240 15.08 -16.28 24.46
C GLU A 240 15.82 -16.23 23.12
N LYS A 241 15.80 -17.33 22.35
CA LYS A 241 16.50 -17.42 21.06
C LYS A 241 15.65 -16.92 19.90
N LEU A 242 14.32 -17.13 19.93
CA LEU A 242 13.41 -16.58 18.92
C LEU A 242 13.39 -15.06 19.01
N ALA A 243 13.14 -14.52 20.22
CA ALA A 243 13.22 -13.08 20.49
C ALA A 243 14.59 -12.51 20.08
N GLN A 244 15.68 -13.19 20.43
CA GLN A 244 17.02 -12.75 20.01
C GLN A 244 17.19 -12.67 18.48
N TYR A 245 16.60 -13.59 17.72
CA TYR A 245 16.68 -13.55 16.26
C TYR A 245 15.89 -12.37 15.72
N ASN A 246 14.63 -12.20 16.13
CA ASN A 246 13.78 -11.09 15.67
C ASN A 246 14.39 -9.72 16.06
N ASP A 247 14.91 -9.60 17.29
CA ASP A 247 15.67 -8.42 17.74
C ASP A 247 16.90 -8.16 16.86
N SER A 248 17.58 -9.22 16.40
CA SER A 248 18.78 -9.10 15.56
C SER A 248 18.45 -8.66 14.14
N ILE A 249 17.27 -9.04 13.62
CA ILE A 249 16.77 -8.54 12.33
C ILE A 249 16.43 -7.07 12.48
N LEU A 250 15.57 -6.73 13.45
CA LEU A 250 15.14 -5.36 13.72
C LEU A 250 16.33 -4.43 13.96
N TYR A 251 17.39 -4.93 14.61
CA TYR A 251 18.61 -4.16 14.88
C TYR A 251 19.26 -3.59 13.61
N GLU A 252 19.22 -4.31 12.49
CA GLU A 252 19.88 -3.88 11.24
C GLU A 252 19.09 -2.79 10.50
N PHE A 253 17.77 -2.72 10.69
CA PHE A 253 16.95 -1.65 10.11
C PHE A 253 17.19 -0.30 10.79
N SER A 254 17.36 0.77 10.02
CA SER A 254 17.12 2.14 10.47
C SER A 254 15.63 2.47 10.48
N ALA A 255 15.24 3.60 11.07
CA ALA A 255 13.85 4.04 11.04
C ALA A 255 13.39 4.47 9.63
N GLU A 256 14.34 4.88 8.77
CA GLU A 256 14.06 5.27 7.39
C GLU A 256 13.86 4.02 6.50
N GLU A 257 14.72 3.01 6.64
CA GLU A 257 14.55 1.74 5.90
C GLU A 257 13.29 0.98 6.34
N LEU A 258 12.91 1.09 7.61
CA LEU A 258 11.69 0.45 8.14
C LEU A 258 10.40 1.18 7.73
N ALA A 259 10.48 2.41 7.21
CA ALA A 259 9.32 3.11 6.69
C ALA A 259 8.75 2.44 5.41
N ALA A 260 9.63 1.76 4.66
CA ALA A 260 9.31 0.97 3.47
C ALA A 260 8.90 -0.48 3.78
N VAL A 261 8.60 -0.82 5.04
CA VAL A 261 8.09 -2.14 5.43
C VAL A 261 6.69 -1.93 5.96
N ASP A 262 5.70 -2.59 5.37
CA ASP A 262 4.28 -2.42 5.69
C ASP A 262 3.80 -3.52 6.62
N GLY A 263 4.34 -4.73 6.43
CA GLY A 263 3.98 -5.87 7.27
C GLY A 263 5.15 -6.75 7.64
N VAL A 264 4.86 -7.71 8.52
CA VAL A 264 5.78 -8.78 8.86
C VAL A 264 5.10 -10.12 8.75
N THR A 265 5.86 -11.17 8.42
CA THR A 265 5.33 -12.53 8.32
C THR A 265 5.85 -13.50 9.38
N ALA A 266 4.96 -14.38 9.82
CA ALA A 266 5.21 -15.53 10.67
C ALA A 266 4.72 -16.83 10.01
N HIS A 267 5.49 -17.91 10.17
CA HIS A 267 5.08 -19.28 9.85
C HIS A 267 4.80 -20.09 11.11
N PHE A 268 3.66 -20.75 11.22
CA PHE A 268 3.40 -21.61 12.38
C PHE A 268 2.64 -22.90 12.04
N TYR A 269 3.25 -24.01 12.45
CA TYR A 269 2.73 -25.35 12.25
C TYR A 269 2.57 -26.07 13.58
N PHE A 270 1.39 -26.64 13.80
CA PHE A 270 1.18 -27.53 14.95
C PHE A 270 1.59 -28.97 14.61
N THR A 271 2.30 -29.65 15.52
CA THR A 271 2.73 -31.06 15.33
C THR A 271 2.53 -31.94 16.57
N GLU A 272 1.87 -33.10 16.43
CA GLU A 272 1.41 -33.92 17.56
C GLU A 272 2.48 -34.85 18.19
N ASP A 273 3.47 -35.31 17.42
CA ASP A 273 4.40 -36.41 17.77
C ASP A 273 5.21 -36.25 19.07
N LYS A 274 5.40 -35.02 19.55
CA LYS A 274 6.24 -34.72 20.73
C LYS A 274 5.47 -34.36 22.01
N PHE A 275 4.15 -34.28 21.94
CA PHE A 275 3.27 -34.19 23.12
C PHE A 275 2.88 -35.57 23.68
N VAL A 276 3.29 -36.66 23.00
CA VAL A 276 3.04 -38.05 23.41
C VAL A 276 3.95 -38.45 24.57
N GLY A 277 3.57 -38.02 25.77
CA GLY A 277 4.00 -38.60 27.04
C GLY A 277 3.03 -39.66 27.58
N ASP A 278 1.85 -39.82 26.99
CA ASP A 278 0.81 -40.73 27.47
C ASP A 278 0.32 -41.68 26.35
N PRO A 279 0.46 -43.01 26.51
CA PRO A 279 -0.11 -43.99 25.57
C PRO A 279 -1.65 -44.04 25.57
N ASP A 280 -2.31 -43.36 26.51
CA ASP A 280 -3.77 -43.20 26.50
C ASP A 280 -4.12 -41.96 25.66
N HIS A 281 -4.60 -42.18 24.42
CA HIS A 281 -5.05 -41.17 23.45
C HIS A 281 -6.31 -40.39 23.91
N GLU A 282 -6.54 -40.26 25.22
CA GLU A 282 -7.82 -39.87 25.83
C GLU A 282 -7.80 -38.44 26.42
N GLU A 283 -6.65 -37.76 26.57
CA GLU A 283 -6.56 -36.40 27.15
C GLU A 283 -5.74 -35.43 26.28
N ARG A 284 -6.35 -34.85 25.23
CA ARG A 284 -5.74 -33.77 24.41
C ARG A 284 -5.90 -32.35 24.96
N ALA A 285 -6.70 -32.15 26.02
CA ALA A 285 -6.98 -30.83 26.57
C ALA A 285 -5.73 -30.02 26.94
N HIS A 286 -4.61 -30.68 27.26
CA HIS A 286 -3.33 -30.04 27.59
C HIS A 286 -2.45 -29.63 26.39
N THR A 287 -2.82 -30.08 25.19
CA THR A 287 -2.05 -29.80 23.97
C THR A 287 -2.42 -28.43 23.39
N TYR A 288 -3.71 -28.06 23.46
CA TYR A 288 -4.25 -26.76 23.01
C TYR A 288 -3.77 -25.59 23.89
N ASP A 289 -3.65 -25.77 25.21
CA ASP A 289 -3.05 -24.77 26.14
C ASP A 289 -1.62 -24.30 25.73
N ASN A 290 -0.94 -25.01 24.81
CA ASN A 290 0.38 -24.60 24.30
C ASN A 290 0.31 -23.77 23.02
N ILE A 291 -0.84 -23.74 22.34
CA ILE A 291 -1.06 -22.95 21.12
C ILE A 291 -1.18 -21.48 21.52
N ASP A 292 -2.06 -21.13 22.46
CA ASP A 292 -2.23 -19.76 22.97
C ASP A 292 -0.88 -19.17 23.39
N ARG A 293 -0.14 -19.92 24.21
CA ARG A 293 1.20 -19.50 24.65
C ARG A 293 2.19 -19.39 23.50
N ALA A 294 2.09 -20.25 22.48
CA ALA A 294 2.98 -20.17 21.32
C ALA A 294 2.62 -18.98 20.42
N MET A 295 1.35 -18.63 20.31
CA MET A 295 0.85 -17.46 19.57
C MET A 295 1.28 -16.17 20.27
N ASP A 296 1.06 -16.05 21.58
CA ASP A 296 1.58 -14.95 22.41
C ASP A 296 3.07 -14.73 22.13
N GLN A 297 3.87 -15.80 22.08
CA GLN A 297 5.32 -15.74 21.88
C GLN A 297 5.74 -15.31 20.49
N VAL A 298 4.90 -15.58 19.49
CA VAL A 298 5.16 -15.27 18.09
C VAL A 298 4.81 -13.80 17.80
N PHE A 299 3.72 -13.30 18.38
CA PHE A 299 3.16 -11.99 18.05
C PHE A 299 3.47 -10.87 19.06
N GLU A 300 3.85 -11.18 20.32
CA GLU A 300 4.30 -10.17 21.31
C GLU A 300 5.47 -9.26 20.83
N PRO A 301 6.42 -9.71 19.96
CA PRO A 301 7.49 -8.83 19.45
C PRO A 301 7.06 -7.71 18.48
N LEU A 302 5.81 -7.68 18.01
CA LEU A 302 5.32 -6.69 17.04
C LEU A 302 5.38 -5.25 17.58
N ASP A 303 5.02 -5.05 18.85
CA ASP A 303 5.06 -3.73 19.52
C ASP A 303 6.41 -3.01 19.35
N ASP A 304 7.53 -3.75 19.41
CA ASP A 304 8.88 -3.19 19.28
C ASP A 304 9.20 -2.80 17.82
N TRP A 305 8.66 -3.54 16.84
CA TRP A 305 8.77 -3.23 15.42
C TRP A 305 7.96 -1.99 15.07
N GLU A 306 6.67 -1.95 15.44
CA GLU A 306 5.78 -0.81 15.22
C GLU A 306 6.30 0.46 15.92
N THR A 307 6.78 0.34 17.15
CA THR A 307 7.39 1.46 17.88
C THR A 307 8.59 2.04 17.13
N LYS A 308 9.38 1.19 16.47
CA LYS A 308 10.56 1.62 15.71
C LYS A 308 10.19 2.16 14.33
N ALA A 309 9.18 1.58 13.68
CA ALA A 309 8.65 2.03 12.40
C ALA A 309 7.91 3.36 12.54
N GLY A 310 7.27 3.59 13.70
CA GLY A 310 6.40 4.74 13.94
C GLY A 310 5.02 4.60 13.28
N LYS A 311 4.68 3.39 12.82
CA LYS A 311 3.39 3.00 12.24
C LYS A 311 3.01 1.60 12.74
N GLU A 312 1.72 1.29 12.67
CA GLU A 312 1.19 -0.08 12.81
C GLU A 312 1.69 -0.91 11.62
N LEU A 313 1.95 -2.19 11.83
CA LEU A 313 2.45 -3.08 10.79
C LEU A 313 1.49 -4.25 10.61
N ASP A 314 1.16 -4.56 9.36
CA ASP A 314 0.24 -5.64 9.06
C ASP A 314 0.89 -7.00 9.38
N LEU A 315 0.10 -7.87 9.99
CA LEU A 315 0.52 -9.18 10.42
C LEU A 315 0.06 -10.25 9.43
N TYR A 316 0.99 -10.69 8.61
CA TYR A 316 0.78 -11.77 7.66
C TYR A 316 1.17 -13.13 8.26
N VAL A 317 0.28 -14.10 8.29
CA VAL A 317 0.62 -15.49 8.61
C VAL A 317 0.70 -16.27 7.31
N THR A 318 1.85 -16.17 6.63
CA THR A 318 1.95 -16.63 5.23
C THR A 318 2.14 -18.14 5.06
N GLU A 319 2.32 -18.87 6.17
CA GLU A 319 2.25 -20.32 6.24
C GLU A 319 1.70 -20.81 7.58
N TRP A 320 0.54 -21.49 7.57
CA TRP A 320 0.03 -22.16 8.76
C TRP A 320 -0.73 -23.47 8.48
N GLY A 321 -0.82 -24.31 9.50
CA GLY A 321 -1.67 -25.51 9.48
C GLY A 321 -1.27 -26.60 10.48
N ALA A 322 -2.14 -27.60 10.62
CA ALA A 322 -1.98 -28.74 11.51
C ALA A 322 -1.28 -29.97 10.86
N HIS A 323 -0.03 -30.24 11.22
CA HIS A 323 0.75 -31.35 10.67
C HIS A 323 0.86 -32.56 11.61
N PHE A 324 0.68 -33.78 11.11
CA PHE A 324 0.74 -35.02 11.92
C PHE A 324 1.74 -36.02 11.29
N LYS A 325 2.76 -36.53 12.01
CA LYS A 325 3.57 -37.65 11.49
C LYS A 325 3.19 -38.98 12.14
N LEU A 326 3.38 -40.06 11.37
CA LEU A 326 3.40 -41.43 11.89
C LEU A 326 4.82 -41.94 12.13
N GLU A 327 4.93 -43.01 12.91
CA GLU A 327 6.16 -43.77 13.16
C GLU A 327 6.97 -44.04 11.88
N GLU A 328 8.32 -44.02 12.00
CA GLU A 328 9.26 -44.30 10.90
C GLU A 328 8.85 -45.53 10.05
N GLY A 329 8.49 -45.29 8.79
CA GLY A 329 8.30 -46.33 7.76
C GLY A 329 6.87 -46.54 7.25
N VAL A 330 5.91 -45.70 7.67
CA VAL A 330 4.63 -45.51 6.95
C VAL A 330 4.81 -44.27 6.07
N ASP A 331 4.44 -44.35 4.78
CA ASP A 331 4.40 -43.15 3.92
C ASP A 331 3.49 -42.13 4.61
N SER A 332 4.08 -41.01 5.02
CA SER A 332 3.52 -40.01 5.95
C SER A 332 2.47 -39.09 5.30
N HIS A 333 1.64 -39.62 4.42
CA HIS A 333 0.67 -38.82 3.68
C HIS A 333 -0.72 -38.93 4.33
N ASN A 334 -1.18 -37.78 4.83
CA ASN A 334 -2.58 -37.33 4.92
C ASN A 334 -3.33 -37.61 6.24
N TYR A 335 -3.23 -36.66 7.17
CA TYR A 335 -4.17 -36.47 8.27
C TYR A 335 -4.96 -35.16 8.07
N THR A 336 -5.77 -35.09 7.02
CA THR A 336 -6.69 -33.96 6.73
C THR A 336 -8.13 -34.23 7.15
N GLY A 337 -8.41 -35.38 7.79
CA GLY A 337 -9.75 -35.76 8.21
C GLY A 337 -10.27 -34.96 9.41
N LEU A 338 -11.45 -35.33 9.89
CA LEU A 338 -12.20 -34.70 10.99
C LEU A 338 -11.35 -34.33 12.23
N ARG A 339 -10.32 -35.13 12.54
CA ARG A 339 -9.37 -34.88 13.64
C ARG A 339 -8.64 -33.53 13.57
N SER A 340 -8.47 -32.97 12.38
CA SER A 340 -7.70 -31.73 12.15
C SER A 340 -8.50 -30.46 12.42
N ILE A 341 -9.84 -30.50 12.34
CA ILE A 341 -10.70 -29.32 12.45
C ILE A 341 -10.50 -28.57 13.76
N PRO A 342 -10.62 -29.20 14.95
CA PRO A 342 -10.58 -28.45 16.22
C PRO A 342 -9.26 -27.68 16.39
N LEU A 343 -8.18 -28.24 15.85
CA LEU A 343 -6.86 -27.63 15.90
C LEU A 343 -6.71 -26.43 14.96
N ASN A 344 -7.19 -26.56 13.72
CA ASN A 344 -7.19 -25.43 12.80
C ASN A 344 -8.13 -24.32 13.29
N LEU A 345 -9.24 -24.66 13.95
CA LEU A 345 -10.17 -23.70 14.50
C LEU A 345 -9.59 -22.93 15.69
N GLU A 346 -8.87 -23.61 16.58
CA GLU A 346 -8.09 -22.97 17.63
C GLU A 346 -7.06 -22.02 17.04
N MET A 347 -6.22 -22.49 16.11
CA MET A 347 -5.18 -21.66 15.49
C MET A 347 -5.77 -20.43 14.81
N PHE A 348 -6.83 -20.60 14.02
CA PHE A 348 -7.53 -19.50 13.35
C PHE A 348 -8.03 -18.45 14.35
N THR A 349 -8.71 -18.88 15.42
CA THR A 349 -9.20 -17.98 16.47
C THR A 349 -8.06 -17.26 17.20
N GLN A 350 -6.95 -17.95 17.47
CA GLN A 350 -5.79 -17.34 18.09
C GLN A 350 -5.14 -16.30 17.17
N TYR A 351 -5.05 -16.53 15.86
CA TYR A 351 -4.51 -15.52 14.96
C TYR A 351 -5.37 -14.25 14.92
N LEU A 352 -6.69 -14.39 14.83
CA LEU A 352 -7.61 -13.24 14.84
C LEU A 352 -7.49 -12.43 16.13
N THR A 353 -7.42 -13.09 17.28
CA THR A 353 -7.29 -12.41 18.59
C THR A 353 -5.94 -11.71 18.78
N HIS A 354 -4.93 -12.05 17.98
CA HIS A 354 -3.62 -11.39 17.94
C HIS A 354 -3.50 -10.35 16.81
N GLY A 355 -4.60 -10.03 16.13
CA GLY A 355 -4.64 -9.00 15.08
C GLY A 355 -3.91 -9.44 13.82
N ALA A 356 -3.98 -10.72 13.45
CA ALA A 356 -3.56 -11.11 12.11
C ALA A 356 -4.49 -10.45 11.08
N ASP A 357 -3.91 -9.89 10.03
CA ASP A 357 -4.61 -9.22 8.93
C ASP A 357 -4.81 -10.18 7.75
N SER A 358 -3.84 -11.08 7.53
CA SER A 358 -3.86 -12.06 6.45
C SER A 358 -3.42 -13.43 6.92
N LEU A 359 -4.14 -14.48 6.51
CA LEU A 359 -3.83 -15.88 6.86
C LEU A 359 -3.75 -16.74 5.60
N ILE A 360 -2.61 -17.37 5.39
CA ILE A 360 -2.35 -18.18 4.19
C ILE A 360 -2.11 -19.63 4.59
N TYR A 361 -3.11 -20.46 4.34
CA TYR A 361 -3.12 -21.87 4.71
C TYR A 361 -2.13 -22.66 3.86
N TRP A 362 -1.27 -23.47 4.51
CA TRP A 362 -0.22 -24.22 3.85
C TRP A 362 -0.36 -25.73 4.01
N PRO A 363 -0.11 -26.51 2.93
CA PRO A 363 -0.11 -26.12 1.52
C PRO A 363 -1.48 -26.35 0.89
N MET A 364 -1.63 -26.09 -0.40
CA MET A 364 -2.84 -26.48 -1.12
C MET A 364 -2.92 -27.98 -1.46
N GLN A 365 -1.79 -28.66 -1.73
CA GLN A 365 -1.75 -30.07 -2.21
C GLN A 365 -0.63 -30.92 -1.56
N PHE A 366 -0.77 -32.25 -1.65
CA PHE A 366 0.25 -33.28 -1.35
C PHE A 366 0.79 -33.40 0.08
N HIS A 367 0.35 -32.54 1.00
CA HIS A 367 0.79 -32.54 2.39
C HIS A 367 -0.35 -32.85 3.37
N ALA A 368 0.00 -33.15 4.63
CA ALA A 368 -0.99 -33.51 5.64
C ALA A 368 -1.96 -32.37 6.01
N THR A 369 -1.68 -31.15 5.53
CA THR A 369 -2.48 -29.93 5.69
C THR A 369 -3.04 -29.45 4.34
N SER A 370 -3.07 -30.28 3.29
CA SER A 370 -3.55 -29.83 1.98
C SER A 370 -5.03 -29.45 2.00
N THR A 371 -5.52 -28.52 1.17
CA THR A 371 -6.97 -28.28 0.94
C THR A 371 -7.54 -29.13 -0.20
N ASN A 372 -6.66 -29.73 -1.01
CA ASN A 372 -7.03 -30.58 -2.15
C ASN A 372 -6.20 -31.89 -2.19
N ALA A 373 -6.73 -32.91 -2.88
CA ALA A 373 -6.11 -34.21 -3.12
C ALA A 373 -5.46 -34.33 -4.52
N ASN A 374 -4.74 -35.44 -4.77
CA ASN A 374 -4.14 -35.74 -6.07
C ASN A 374 -5.22 -35.96 -7.13
N ASN A 375 -5.62 -34.90 -7.85
CA ASN A 375 -6.34 -34.84 -9.15
C ASN A 375 -7.24 -33.61 -9.29
N GLY A 376 -7.36 -32.76 -8.25
CA GLY A 376 -8.26 -31.61 -8.28
C GLY A 376 -9.22 -31.58 -7.08
N ASP A 377 -9.64 -32.76 -6.62
CA ASP A 377 -10.74 -32.93 -5.65
C ASP A 377 -10.49 -32.19 -4.31
N VAL A 378 -11.48 -31.39 -3.90
CA VAL A 378 -11.56 -30.75 -2.57
C VAL A 378 -11.59 -31.82 -1.48
N ASN A 379 -10.67 -31.70 -0.54
CA ASN A 379 -10.61 -32.62 0.59
C ASN A 379 -11.37 -32.06 1.79
N PHE A 380 -11.46 -32.85 2.84
CA PHE A 380 -12.25 -32.52 4.03
C PHE A 380 -11.87 -31.18 4.70
N ILE A 381 -10.58 -30.82 4.71
CA ILE A 381 -10.16 -29.54 5.31
C ILE A 381 -10.41 -28.37 4.37
N GLY A 382 -10.33 -28.55 3.04
CA GLY A 382 -10.80 -27.56 2.07
C GLY A 382 -12.29 -27.28 2.20
N ASP A 383 -13.12 -28.33 2.28
CA ASP A 383 -14.56 -28.23 2.55
C ASP A 383 -14.85 -27.46 3.86
N PHE A 384 -14.10 -27.77 4.92
CA PHE A 384 -14.23 -27.07 6.19
C PHE A 384 -13.81 -25.61 6.10
N PHE A 385 -12.73 -25.31 5.37
CA PHE A 385 -12.23 -23.95 5.20
C PHE A 385 -13.25 -23.08 4.44
N THR A 386 -13.84 -23.61 3.37
CA THR A 386 -14.98 -22.99 2.67
C THR A 386 -16.18 -22.79 3.57
N LEU A 387 -16.50 -23.77 4.42
CA LEU A 387 -17.59 -23.61 5.39
C LEU A 387 -17.29 -22.53 6.42
N LEU A 388 -16.06 -22.46 6.92
CA LEU A 388 -15.65 -21.48 7.91
C LEU A 388 -15.82 -20.07 7.34
N GLU A 389 -15.24 -19.79 6.17
CA GLU A 389 -15.39 -18.51 5.45
C GLU A 389 -16.86 -18.09 5.32
N ASN A 390 -17.68 -18.96 4.71
CA ASN A 390 -19.10 -18.69 4.47
C ASN A 390 -19.92 -18.43 5.74
N LYS A 391 -19.42 -18.83 6.91
CA LYS A 391 -20.14 -18.75 8.18
C LYS A 391 -19.60 -17.68 9.11
N THR A 392 -18.42 -17.13 8.84
CA THR A 392 -17.76 -16.19 9.75
C THR A 392 -17.29 -14.90 9.09
N LEU A 393 -17.40 -14.74 7.77
CA LEU A 393 -17.03 -13.48 7.10
C LEU A 393 -17.80 -12.29 7.70
N GLY A 394 -17.10 -11.21 8.03
CA GLY A 394 -17.63 -10.02 8.69
C GLY A 394 -17.90 -10.17 10.19
N MET A 395 -17.59 -11.34 10.77
CA MET A 395 -17.71 -11.58 12.22
C MET A 395 -16.40 -11.34 12.94
N GLN A 396 -16.48 -11.17 14.26
CA GLN A 396 -15.32 -11.16 15.16
C GLN A 396 -15.40 -12.32 16.17
N ALA A 397 -14.25 -12.78 16.65
CA ALA A 397 -14.19 -13.84 17.66
C ALA A 397 -14.69 -13.36 19.03
N MET A 398 -15.17 -14.29 19.87
CA MET A 398 -15.65 -14.00 21.23
C MET A 398 -15.01 -14.91 22.27
N ASP A 399 -14.65 -14.35 23.44
CA ASP A 399 -14.19 -15.13 24.60
C ASP A 399 -15.32 -15.96 25.23
N THR A 400 -15.43 -17.23 24.88
CA THR A 400 -16.48 -18.11 25.42
C THR A 400 -16.33 -18.39 26.92
N GLY A 401 -15.16 -18.10 27.51
CA GLY A 401 -14.79 -18.36 28.90
C GLY A 401 -14.66 -19.84 29.24
N VAL A 402 -14.62 -20.71 28.23
CA VAL A 402 -14.48 -22.16 28.37
C VAL A 402 -12.99 -22.50 28.40
N THR A 403 -12.51 -23.12 29.50
CA THR A 403 -11.11 -23.57 29.61
C THR A 403 -11.05 -24.96 30.23
N ASN A 404 -10.01 -25.74 29.87
CA ASN A 404 -9.71 -27.04 30.49
C ASN A 404 -10.88 -28.04 30.47
N THR A 405 -11.53 -28.22 29.32
CA THR A 405 -12.61 -29.22 29.16
C THR A 405 -12.23 -30.33 28.18
N SER A 406 -13.06 -31.37 28.07
CA SER A 406 -12.93 -32.40 27.03
C SER A 406 -13.46 -31.96 25.67
N LEU A 407 -13.86 -30.69 25.57
CA LEU A 407 -14.39 -29.99 24.42
C LEU A 407 -13.62 -28.70 24.22
N ASP A 408 -13.73 -28.18 23.01
CA ASP A 408 -13.27 -26.85 22.65
C ASP A 408 -14.42 -26.05 22.07
N VAL A 409 -14.46 -24.74 22.33
CA VAL A 409 -15.62 -23.89 21.98
C VAL A 409 -15.16 -22.55 21.44
N HIS A 410 -15.43 -22.35 20.15
CA HIS A 410 -15.14 -21.13 19.40
C HIS A 410 -16.45 -20.43 19.05
N ALA A 411 -16.52 -19.12 19.22
CA ALA A 411 -17.73 -18.34 18.94
C ALA A 411 -17.39 -17.07 18.16
N PHE A 412 -18.24 -16.75 17.19
CA PHE A 412 -18.09 -15.60 16.29
C PHE A 412 -19.43 -14.87 16.17
N THR A 413 -19.41 -13.53 16.04
CA THR A 413 -20.62 -12.72 15.84
C THR A 413 -20.33 -11.42 15.10
N ASP A 414 -21.32 -10.93 14.35
CA ASP A 414 -21.38 -9.57 13.78
C ASP A 414 -22.36 -8.66 14.56
N GLY A 415 -23.03 -9.19 15.59
CA GLY A 415 -24.06 -8.51 16.40
C GLY A 415 -25.50 -8.92 16.06
N ASP A 416 -25.77 -9.34 14.82
CA ASP A 416 -27.10 -9.74 14.32
C ASP A 416 -27.20 -11.27 14.20
N THR A 417 -26.10 -11.91 13.85
CA THR A 417 -25.94 -13.35 13.76
C THR A 417 -24.75 -13.81 14.59
N ALA A 418 -24.73 -15.08 14.94
CA ALA A 418 -23.58 -15.68 15.59
C ALA A 418 -23.40 -17.13 15.19
N VAL A 419 -22.18 -17.63 15.29
CA VAL A 419 -21.86 -19.05 15.09
C VAL A 419 -21.04 -19.54 16.27
N ILE A 420 -21.42 -20.70 16.82
CA ILE A 420 -20.60 -21.43 17.80
C ILE A 420 -20.18 -22.76 17.19
N PHE A 421 -18.88 -23.05 17.24
CA PHE A 421 -18.33 -24.37 16.99
C PHE A 421 -17.98 -25.05 18.30
N VAL A 422 -18.50 -26.25 18.52
CA VAL A 422 -18.20 -27.11 19.68
C VAL A 422 -17.49 -28.36 19.19
N SER A 423 -16.21 -28.48 19.50
CA SER A 423 -15.35 -29.56 19.01
C SER A 423 -15.06 -30.60 20.08
N SER A 424 -15.08 -31.88 19.70
CA SER A 424 -14.69 -32.98 20.60
C SER A 424 -13.17 -33.16 20.62
N LEU A 425 -12.56 -33.03 21.80
CA LEU A 425 -11.12 -33.28 21.97
C LEU A 425 -10.80 -34.75 22.35
N GLN A 426 -11.80 -35.64 22.28
CA GLN A 426 -11.70 -37.03 22.69
C GLN A 426 -12.15 -37.98 21.57
N SER A 427 -11.63 -39.21 21.59
CA SER A 427 -12.04 -40.29 20.67
C SER A 427 -13.36 -40.98 21.06
N ALA A 428 -13.85 -40.76 22.28
CA ALA A 428 -15.09 -41.34 22.77
C ALA A 428 -16.27 -40.38 22.58
N THR A 429 -17.45 -40.93 22.27
CA THR A 429 -18.69 -40.16 22.20
C THR A 429 -19.01 -39.45 23.51
N GLN A 430 -19.32 -38.16 23.41
CA GLN A 430 -19.71 -37.29 24.51
C GLN A 430 -21.16 -36.84 24.33
N GLU A 431 -21.96 -36.95 25.38
CA GLU A 431 -23.26 -36.27 25.43
C GLU A 431 -23.01 -34.87 26.02
N VAL A 432 -23.34 -33.81 25.28
CA VAL A 432 -23.06 -32.41 25.61
C VAL A 432 -24.36 -31.68 25.89
N ASP A 433 -24.36 -30.82 26.90
CA ASP A 433 -25.47 -29.92 27.23
C ASP A 433 -24.91 -28.50 27.30
N LEU A 434 -25.18 -27.69 26.28
CA LEU A 434 -24.62 -26.35 26.09
C LEU A 434 -25.65 -25.28 26.46
N ASP A 435 -25.30 -24.44 27.43
CA ASP A 435 -26.05 -23.26 27.82
C ASP A 435 -25.33 -22.00 27.32
N PHE A 436 -25.83 -21.44 26.22
CA PHE A 436 -25.29 -20.24 25.57
C PHE A 436 -26.07 -18.97 25.97
N ALA A 437 -27.08 -19.07 26.84
CA ALA A 437 -28.02 -17.96 27.09
C ALA A 437 -27.40 -16.73 27.78
N ALA A 438 -26.21 -16.87 28.39
CA ALA A 438 -25.49 -15.73 28.95
C ALA A 438 -24.57 -15.06 27.93
N LEU A 439 -24.13 -15.80 26.90
CA LEU A 439 -23.36 -15.26 25.78
C LEU A 439 -24.30 -14.58 24.78
N PHE A 440 -25.39 -15.27 24.42
CA PHE A 440 -26.44 -14.79 23.52
C PHE A 440 -27.80 -14.80 24.24
N PRO A 441 -28.15 -13.72 24.97
CA PRO A 441 -29.41 -13.65 25.72
C PRO A 441 -30.65 -13.54 24.82
N ASP A 442 -30.47 -13.00 23.62
CA ASP A 442 -31.54 -12.59 22.72
C ASP A 442 -31.58 -13.46 21.46
N VAL A 443 -31.49 -14.79 21.59
CA VAL A 443 -31.58 -15.70 20.44
C VAL A 443 -33.01 -15.82 19.95
N ASP A 444 -33.28 -15.47 18.68
CA ASP A 444 -34.58 -15.69 18.03
C ASP A 444 -34.73 -17.13 17.62
N SER A 445 -33.77 -17.60 16.83
CA SER A 445 -33.71 -18.97 16.37
C SER A 445 -32.27 -19.43 16.24
N TYR A 446 -32.08 -20.75 16.29
CA TYR A 446 -30.77 -21.32 16.04
C TYR A 446 -30.90 -22.69 15.38
N THR A 447 -29.94 -23.02 14.52
CA THR A 447 -29.85 -24.31 13.84
C THR A 447 -28.62 -25.04 14.34
N VAL A 448 -28.76 -26.33 14.58
CA VAL A 448 -27.67 -27.19 15.06
C VAL A 448 -27.31 -28.16 13.95
N THR A 449 -26.05 -28.11 13.53
CA THR A 449 -25.50 -28.93 12.45
C THR A 449 -24.26 -29.66 12.93
N THR A 450 -24.28 -30.98 12.85
CA THR A 450 -23.09 -31.80 13.09
C THR A 450 -22.25 -31.84 11.82
N ILE A 451 -20.97 -31.47 11.96
CA ILE A 451 -19.92 -31.62 10.96
C ILE A 451 -19.22 -32.96 11.24
N GLY A 452 -19.34 -33.89 10.30
CA GLY A 452 -18.79 -35.24 10.40
C GLY A 452 -18.39 -35.81 9.03
N VAL A 453 -18.15 -37.12 8.98
CA VAL A 453 -17.77 -37.85 7.76
C VAL A 453 -18.92 -38.71 7.25
N ASP A 454 -19.14 -38.79 5.93
CA ASP A 454 -20.15 -39.69 5.36
C ASP A 454 -19.73 -41.16 5.53
N PRO A 455 -20.45 -41.96 6.35
CA PRO A 455 -20.11 -43.35 6.61
C PRO A 455 -20.27 -44.27 5.38
N ASP A 456 -21.01 -43.86 4.35
CA ASP A 456 -21.26 -44.63 3.13
C ASP A 456 -20.30 -44.26 1.96
N SER A 457 -19.54 -43.16 2.06
CA SER A 457 -18.65 -42.63 1.01
C SER A 457 -17.33 -43.40 0.84
N VAL A 458 -16.87 -44.10 1.87
CA VAL A 458 -15.61 -44.84 1.84
C VAL A 458 -15.79 -46.17 1.09
N ASP A 459 -14.93 -46.47 0.11
CA ASP A 459 -15.00 -47.66 -0.75
C ASP A 459 -14.85 -48.98 0.06
N GLY A 460 -15.93 -49.40 0.72
CA GLY A 460 -16.13 -50.72 1.32
C GLY A 460 -15.34 -51.07 2.59
N TYR A 461 -14.76 -50.11 3.32
CA TYR A 461 -13.97 -50.36 4.54
C TYR A 461 -14.72 -50.23 5.89
N TYR A 462 -16.02 -49.96 5.91
CA TYR A 462 -16.84 -50.26 7.09
C TYR A 462 -17.13 -51.77 7.19
N LYS A 463 -16.14 -52.54 7.67
CA LYS A 463 -16.33 -53.95 8.05
C LYS A 463 -15.63 -54.22 9.38
N ASN A 464 -16.17 -53.76 10.50
CA ASN A 464 -17.19 -54.51 11.25
C ASN A 464 -17.51 -53.79 12.58
N ASP A 465 -18.53 -52.93 12.66
CA ASP A 465 -19.35 -52.66 13.88
C ASP A 465 -18.60 -52.54 15.25
N THR A 466 -17.32 -52.15 15.24
CA THR A 466 -16.46 -51.98 16.41
C THR A 466 -15.80 -50.62 16.29
N GLN A 467 -15.87 -49.86 17.38
CA GLN A 467 -15.43 -48.48 17.57
C GLN A 467 -14.02 -48.15 17.02
N ASP A 468 -13.17 -49.17 16.84
CA ASP A 468 -11.81 -49.05 16.30
C ASP A 468 -11.75 -48.63 14.80
N ASP A 469 -12.77 -48.92 13.98
CA ASP A 469 -12.75 -48.62 12.52
C ASP A 469 -13.21 -47.17 12.20
N TYR A 470 -14.09 -46.56 13.02
CA TYR A 470 -14.54 -45.16 12.86
C TYR A 470 -13.39 -44.19 13.14
N ASN A 471 -12.55 -44.55 14.11
CA ASN A 471 -11.35 -43.81 14.49
C ASN A 471 -10.39 -43.67 13.30
N TRP A 472 -10.24 -44.70 12.46
CA TRP A 472 -9.31 -44.65 11.31
C TRP A 472 -9.82 -43.74 10.17
N ALA A 473 -11.11 -43.78 9.82
CA ALA A 473 -11.67 -42.92 8.78
C ALA A 473 -11.70 -41.44 9.19
N ALA A 474 -12.00 -41.15 10.45
CA ALA A 474 -11.90 -39.80 11.03
C ALA A 474 -10.43 -39.33 11.20
N GLU A 475 -9.48 -40.26 11.22
CA GLU A 475 -8.05 -39.99 11.37
C GLU A 475 -7.34 -39.80 10.02
N SER A 476 -7.56 -40.59 8.97
CA SER A 476 -6.55 -40.70 7.89
C SER A 476 -7.04 -40.78 6.43
N GLU A 477 -8.34 -40.66 6.13
CA GLU A 477 -8.80 -40.83 4.73
C GLU A 477 -9.00 -39.45 4.05
N PRO A 478 -8.09 -39.02 3.14
CA PRO A 478 -8.14 -37.72 2.48
C PRO A 478 -9.33 -37.55 1.52
N ASP A 479 -9.93 -38.65 1.06
CA ASP A 479 -11.01 -38.66 0.06
C ASP A 479 -12.42 -38.72 0.70
N ALA A 480 -12.52 -38.64 2.04
CA ALA A 480 -13.81 -38.61 2.72
C ALA A 480 -14.46 -37.23 2.54
N ALA A 481 -15.69 -37.18 2.01
CA ALA A 481 -16.42 -35.93 1.86
C ALA A 481 -16.96 -35.44 3.22
N MET A 482 -16.92 -34.13 3.45
CA MET A 482 -17.56 -33.52 4.61
C MET A 482 -19.07 -33.72 4.56
N GLN A 483 -19.64 -34.19 5.67
CA GLN A 483 -21.08 -34.34 5.81
C GLN A 483 -21.61 -33.36 6.86
N LEU A 484 -22.54 -32.51 6.42
CA LEU A 484 -23.34 -31.67 7.30
C LEU A 484 -24.67 -32.38 7.62
N THR A 485 -24.91 -32.63 8.90
CA THR A 485 -26.15 -33.24 9.37
C THR A 485 -26.90 -32.27 10.27
N GLU A 486 -28.01 -31.72 9.78
CA GLU A 486 -28.89 -30.88 10.59
C GLU A 486 -29.57 -31.74 11.68
N GLU A 487 -29.23 -31.48 12.94
CA GLU A 487 -29.82 -32.12 14.12
C GLU A 487 -31.19 -31.50 14.44
N GLY A 488 -31.35 -30.21 14.12
CA GLY A 488 -32.62 -29.51 14.07
C GLY A 488 -32.50 -28.00 14.25
N SER A 489 -33.62 -27.31 14.03
CA SER A 489 -33.78 -25.88 14.30
C SER A 489 -34.68 -25.63 15.52
N TYR A 490 -34.31 -24.62 16.29
CA TYR A 490 -34.86 -24.30 17.61
C TYR A 490 -35.16 -22.79 17.69
N ALA A 491 -35.91 -22.38 18.71
CA ALA A 491 -36.29 -20.99 18.93
C ALA A 491 -36.07 -20.58 20.38
N GLY A 492 -35.64 -19.33 20.59
CA GLY A 492 -35.32 -18.79 21.91
C GLY A 492 -33.97 -19.27 22.46
N ALA A 493 -33.49 -18.63 23.53
CA ALA A 493 -32.21 -18.97 24.18
C ALA A 493 -32.27 -20.21 25.11
N ALA A 494 -32.87 -21.32 24.68
CA ALA A 494 -32.92 -22.54 25.48
C ALA A 494 -31.61 -23.34 25.35
N PRO A 495 -31.08 -23.92 26.44
CA PRO A 495 -29.93 -24.82 26.35
C PRO A 495 -30.20 -25.97 25.38
N VAL A 496 -29.16 -26.35 24.64
CA VAL A 496 -29.23 -27.39 23.62
C VAL A 496 -28.39 -28.59 24.04
N SER A 497 -28.93 -29.80 23.84
CA SER A 497 -28.20 -31.03 24.09
C SER A 497 -28.03 -31.83 22.80
N PHE A 498 -26.81 -32.29 22.55
CA PHE A 498 -26.44 -33.09 21.39
C PHE A 498 -25.44 -34.19 21.78
N ASN A 499 -25.30 -35.21 20.93
CA ASN A 499 -24.21 -36.17 21.06
C ASN A 499 -23.13 -35.78 20.07
N LEU A 500 -21.89 -35.83 20.52
CA LEU A 500 -20.71 -35.54 19.73
C LEU A 500 -19.85 -36.79 19.73
N ASP A 501 -19.74 -37.47 18.58
CA ASP A 501 -18.83 -38.61 18.45
C ASP A 501 -17.36 -38.14 18.50
N GLY A 502 -16.43 -39.09 18.41
CA GLY A 502 -15.01 -38.76 18.49
C GLY A 502 -14.61 -37.79 17.39
N TYR A 503 -14.00 -36.66 17.79
CA TYR A 503 -13.52 -35.58 16.91
C TYR A 503 -14.58 -34.80 16.11
N GLU A 504 -15.86 -35.15 16.20
CA GLU A 504 -16.92 -34.36 15.56
C GLU A 504 -16.94 -32.92 16.06
N VAL A 505 -17.45 -32.03 15.21
CA VAL A 505 -17.71 -30.64 15.53
C VAL A 505 -19.19 -30.37 15.35
N VAL A 506 -19.82 -29.75 16.33
CA VAL A 506 -21.18 -29.23 16.19
C VAL A 506 -21.09 -27.73 15.95
N MET A 507 -21.60 -27.30 14.82
CA MET A 507 -21.82 -25.90 14.48
C MET A 507 -23.23 -25.52 14.89
N ILE A 508 -23.37 -24.38 15.57
CA ILE A 508 -24.65 -23.81 15.97
C ILE A 508 -24.72 -22.41 15.40
N GLU A 509 -25.62 -22.21 14.44
CA GLU A 509 -25.88 -20.94 13.78
C GLU A 509 -27.04 -20.26 14.49
N PHE A 510 -26.85 -19.01 14.91
CA PHE A 510 -27.82 -18.21 15.65
C PHE A 510 -28.30 -17.04 14.79
N GLU A 511 -29.61 -16.88 14.74
CA GLU A 511 -30.25 -15.61 14.44
C GLU A 511 -30.50 -14.92 15.78
N LEU A 512 -29.84 -13.80 16.03
CA LEU A 512 -30.03 -13.03 17.24
C LEU A 512 -31.25 -12.12 17.03
N GLY A 513 -32.27 -12.38 17.83
CA GLY A 513 -33.55 -11.74 17.80
C GLY A 513 -33.59 -10.45 18.58
N GLN A 514 -33.83 -9.34 17.90
CA GLN A 514 -34.64 -8.27 18.47
C GLN A 514 -36.01 -8.35 17.79
N ALA A 515 -36.92 -9.18 18.31
CA ALA A 515 -38.21 -9.42 17.64
C ALA A 515 -39.06 -8.14 17.54
N GLY A 516 -39.15 -7.54 16.35
CA GLY A 516 -40.01 -6.39 16.09
C GLY A 516 -41.45 -6.72 15.69
N GLU A 517 -42.26 -5.69 15.54
CA GLU A 517 -43.69 -5.68 15.31
C GLU A 517 -44.07 -5.03 13.97
N THR A 518 -45.16 -5.50 13.34
CA THR A 518 -45.80 -4.74 12.25
C THR A 518 -46.79 -3.72 12.83
N ILE A 519 -46.44 -2.45 12.77
CA ILE A 519 -47.23 -1.36 13.37
C ILE A 519 -47.97 -0.61 12.27
N ASN A 520 -49.30 -0.58 12.37
CA ASN A 520 -50.16 0.04 11.35
C ASN A 520 -50.92 1.25 11.91
N GLY A 521 -50.64 2.42 11.34
CA GLY A 521 -51.42 3.64 11.48
C GLY A 521 -52.77 3.59 10.78
N THR A 522 -53.43 4.73 10.72
CA THR A 522 -54.74 4.94 10.10
C THR A 522 -54.65 6.00 9.01
N ALA A 523 -55.78 6.40 8.42
CA ALA A 523 -55.80 7.51 7.47
C ALA A 523 -55.92 8.90 8.14
N GLN A 524 -55.41 9.04 9.37
CA GLN A 524 -55.42 10.26 10.17
C GLN A 524 -54.01 10.50 10.72
N ASN A 525 -53.76 11.70 11.22
CA ASN A 525 -52.52 12.00 11.94
C ASN A 525 -52.38 11.13 13.19
N ASP A 526 -51.45 10.20 13.16
CA ASP A 526 -51.18 9.21 14.18
C ASP A 526 -49.90 9.53 14.96
N THR A 527 -49.70 8.79 16.04
CA THR A 527 -48.44 8.78 16.79
C THR A 527 -48.13 7.33 17.09
N LEU A 528 -47.11 6.81 16.44
CA LEU A 528 -46.70 5.41 16.44
C LEU A 528 -45.37 5.30 17.21
N TYR A 529 -45.22 4.20 17.94
CA TYR A 529 -44.03 3.87 18.72
C TYR A 529 -43.69 2.44 18.38
N GLY A 530 -42.52 2.24 17.80
CA GLY A 530 -41.90 0.94 17.68
C GLY A 530 -41.29 0.46 18.99
N THR A 531 -40.56 -0.62 18.86
CA THR A 531 -40.01 -1.44 19.93
C THR A 531 -38.48 -1.32 19.93
N ASP A 532 -37.81 -2.20 20.65
CA ASP A 532 -36.34 -2.24 20.62
C ASP A 532 -35.85 -3.27 19.57
N GLY A 533 -36.74 -3.75 18.69
CA GLY A 533 -36.41 -4.72 17.64
C GLY A 533 -37.01 -4.38 16.29
N ILE A 534 -36.60 -5.14 15.26
CA ILE A 534 -36.76 -4.82 13.83
C ILE A 534 -38.25 -4.72 13.42
N ASP A 535 -38.77 -3.51 13.42
CA ASP A 535 -40.17 -3.19 13.18
C ASP A 535 -40.46 -2.88 11.71
N GLU A 536 -41.71 -3.14 11.31
CA GLU A 536 -42.25 -2.65 10.03
C GLU A 536 -43.40 -1.67 10.32
N ILE A 537 -43.12 -0.38 10.19
CA ILE A 537 -44.03 0.69 10.64
C ILE A 537 -44.66 1.41 9.45
N PHE A 538 -46.00 1.46 9.42
CA PHE A 538 -46.77 2.13 8.38
C PHE A 538 -47.60 3.30 8.93
N GLY A 539 -47.24 4.54 8.62
CA GLY A 539 -48.03 5.75 8.91
C GLY A 539 -49.37 5.76 8.18
N ASN A 540 -49.34 5.55 6.85
CA ASN A 540 -50.47 5.62 5.90
C ASN A 540 -50.84 7.08 5.53
N ASP A 541 -52.12 7.49 5.54
CA ASP A 541 -52.47 8.88 5.20
C ASP A 541 -52.47 9.71 6.49
N GLY A 542 -51.83 10.88 6.52
CA GLY A 542 -51.78 11.69 7.75
C GLY A 542 -50.55 12.60 7.79
N ASP A 543 -50.47 13.50 8.77
CA ASP A 543 -49.16 14.04 9.16
C ASP A 543 -48.78 13.32 10.46
N ASP A 544 -47.97 12.29 10.35
CA ASP A 544 -47.70 11.32 11.40
C ASP A 544 -46.45 11.67 12.24
N ARG A 545 -46.37 11.05 13.41
CA ARG A 545 -45.16 11.03 14.24
C ARG A 545 -44.83 9.58 14.53
N ILE A 546 -43.65 9.16 14.11
CA ILE A 546 -43.20 7.79 14.23
C ILE A 546 -41.90 7.82 15.02
N TYR A 547 -41.89 7.10 16.13
CA TYR A 547 -40.68 6.78 16.88
C TYR A 547 -40.43 5.32 16.55
N ASP A 548 -39.36 5.03 15.80
CA ASP A 548 -38.92 3.69 15.37
C ASP A 548 -38.45 2.90 16.59
N GLY A 549 -37.49 3.43 17.34
CA GLY A 549 -36.97 2.74 18.52
C GLY A 549 -35.61 2.15 18.22
N ALA A 550 -35.29 0.98 18.79
CA ALA A 550 -34.03 0.31 18.47
C ALA A 550 -34.27 -0.86 17.51
N GLY A 551 -33.23 -1.34 16.85
CA GLY A 551 -33.31 -2.32 15.78
C GLY A 551 -33.33 -1.66 14.41
N SER A 552 -32.90 -2.40 13.38
CA SER A 552 -32.85 -1.91 11.99
C SER A 552 -34.23 -1.93 11.35
N ASP A 553 -34.99 -0.83 11.47
CA ASP A 553 -36.40 -0.76 11.17
C ASP A 553 -36.72 -0.40 9.70
N ILE A 554 -37.91 -0.79 9.24
CA ILE A 554 -38.46 -0.34 7.95
C ILE A 554 -39.66 0.57 8.21
N VAL A 555 -39.50 1.86 7.90
CA VAL A 555 -40.45 2.91 8.28
C VAL A 555 -41.05 3.60 7.05
N TYR A 556 -42.34 3.39 6.83
CA TYR A 556 -43.12 4.00 5.75
C TYR A 556 -44.02 5.13 6.29
N GLY A 557 -43.71 6.39 5.98
CA GLY A 557 -44.54 7.55 6.34
C GLY A 557 -45.89 7.51 5.65
N GLY A 558 -45.87 7.46 4.31
CA GLY A 558 -47.08 7.33 3.50
C GLY A 558 -47.47 8.67 2.87
N ALA A 559 -48.68 9.16 3.08
CA ALA A 559 -49.15 10.39 2.45
C ALA A 559 -49.36 11.51 3.46
N GLY A 560 -48.50 12.52 3.42
CA GLY A 560 -48.69 13.78 4.13
C GLY A 560 -47.39 14.47 4.50
N LYS A 561 -47.17 14.70 5.79
CA LYS A 561 -45.98 15.36 6.34
C LYS A 561 -45.55 14.66 7.61
N ASP A 562 -44.77 13.63 7.42
CA ASP A 562 -44.44 12.68 8.45
C ASP A 562 -43.13 13.08 9.14
N ARG A 563 -43.04 12.73 10.42
CA ARG A 563 -41.85 12.95 11.24
C ARG A 563 -41.40 11.63 11.83
N PHE A 564 -40.21 11.21 11.46
CA PHE A 564 -39.51 10.06 12.01
C PHE A 564 -38.56 10.56 13.13
N TYR A 565 -38.52 9.86 14.25
CA TYR A 565 -37.67 10.15 15.39
C TYR A 565 -36.77 8.94 15.59
N ALA A 566 -35.60 9.01 14.97
CA ALA A 566 -34.67 7.90 14.83
C ALA A 566 -34.17 7.39 16.19
N GLY A 567 -33.93 6.08 16.27
CA GLY A 567 -33.24 5.42 17.36
C GLY A 567 -32.11 4.53 16.84
N ASP A 568 -31.72 3.53 17.62
CA ASP A 568 -30.49 2.76 17.35
C ASP A 568 -30.75 1.69 16.28
N GLY A 569 -29.96 1.61 15.23
CA GLY A 569 -30.11 0.57 14.20
C GLY A 569 -29.80 1.12 12.81
N ALA A 570 -29.75 0.24 11.81
CA ALA A 570 -29.63 0.65 10.41
C ALA A 570 -31.02 0.74 9.78
N ASP A 571 -31.66 1.91 9.88
CA ASP A 571 -33.06 2.09 9.53
C ASP A 571 -33.28 2.44 8.06
N SER A 572 -34.47 2.11 7.54
CA SER A 572 -34.91 2.52 6.20
C SER A 572 -36.15 3.41 6.28
N TYR A 573 -35.96 4.70 5.99
CA TYR A 573 -37.02 5.72 6.03
C TYR A 573 -37.55 6.03 4.62
N ASP A 574 -38.82 5.69 4.36
CA ASP A 574 -39.55 6.15 3.16
C ASP A 574 -40.62 7.16 3.54
N GLY A 575 -40.39 8.44 3.20
CA GLY A 575 -41.36 9.53 3.41
C GLY A 575 -42.66 9.35 2.62
N GLY A 576 -42.61 8.66 1.49
CA GLY A 576 -43.76 8.39 0.63
C GLY A 576 -44.27 9.60 -0.18
N VAL A 577 -45.58 9.68 -0.38
CA VAL A 577 -46.25 10.71 -1.19
C VAL A 577 -46.54 11.94 -0.33
N GLY A 578 -45.56 12.82 -0.20
CA GLY A 578 -45.66 13.99 0.64
C GLY A 578 -44.95 15.19 0.06
N LEU A 579 -44.89 16.25 0.86
CA LEU A 579 -43.83 17.24 0.73
C LEU A 579 -43.49 17.64 2.16
N LEU A 580 -42.21 17.62 2.50
CA LEU A 580 -41.63 18.01 3.77
C LEU A 580 -41.68 16.92 4.85
N ASP A 581 -41.50 15.67 4.46
CA ASP A 581 -41.23 14.55 5.38
C ASP A 581 -39.83 14.74 6.02
N GLU A 582 -39.71 14.43 7.31
CA GLU A 582 -38.56 14.82 8.14
C GLU A 582 -38.07 13.68 9.03
N VAL A 583 -36.79 13.29 8.90
CA VAL A 583 -36.08 12.43 9.88
C VAL A 583 -35.39 13.32 10.92
N ARG A 584 -35.39 12.87 12.18
CA ARG A 584 -34.91 13.65 13.33
C ARG A 584 -34.04 12.79 14.24
N TYR A 585 -32.78 13.20 14.38
CA TYR A 585 -31.79 12.59 15.28
C TYR A 585 -31.72 13.27 16.66
N THR A 586 -32.74 14.06 17.01
CA THR A 586 -32.81 14.86 18.25
C THR A 586 -32.76 14.05 19.56
N THR A 587 -32.74 12.73 19.47
CA THR A 587 -32.65 11.76 20.57
C THR A 587 -31.23 11.28 20.83
N ALA A 588 -30.29 11.56 19.93
CA ALA A 588 -28.89 11.17 20.08
C ALA A 588 -28.27 11.70 21.38
N ALA A 589 -27.32 10.95 21.91
CA ALA A 589 -26.64 11.27 23.17
C ALA A 589 -25.25 11.94 22.95
N GLU A 590 -24.84 12.05 21.70
CA GLU A 590 -23.57 12.59 21.22
C GLU A 590 -23.75 13.14 19.79
N GLY A 591 -22.71 13.79 19.25
CA GLY A 591 -22.68 14.30 17.89
C GLY A 591 -22.57 13.17 16.87
N LEU A 592 -23.19 13.36 15.70
CA LEU A 592 -23.36 12.31 14.69
C LEU A 592 -22.72 12.70 13.36
N THR A 593 -22.19 11.71 12.65
CA THR A 593 -22.02 11.78 11.20
C THR A 593 -23.31 11.27 10.57
N ILE A 594 -23.97 12.08 9.74
CA ILE A 594 -25.18 11.73 9.02
C ILE A 594 -24.91 11.93 7.52
N ASP A 595 -24.71 10.84 6.80
CA ASP A 595 -24.38 10.87 5.38
C ASP A 595 -25.54 10.32 4.55
N LEU A 596 -26.08 11.19 3.70
CA LEU A 596 -27.23 10.88 2.86
C LEU A 596 -26.82 10.27 1.51
N SER A 597 -25.52 10.20 1.23
CA SER A 597 -24.92 9.63 0.01
C SER A 597 -24.35 8.23 0.24
N ASP A 598 -23.82 7.97 1.45
CA ASP A 598 -23.33 6.68 1.90
C ASP A 598 -23.87 6.34 3.32
N PRO A 599 -24.90 5.48 3.43
CA PRO A 599 -25.44 5.06 4.72
C PRO A 599 -24.41 4.47 5.69
N PHE A 600 -23.34 3.85 5.19
CA PHE A 600 -22.37 3.14 6.04
C PHE A 600 -21.38 4.07 6.75
N SER A 601 -21.21 5.31 6.27
CA SER A 601 -20.34 6.31 6.90
C SER A 601 -21.01 7.02 8.10
N GLY A 602 -22.31 6.80 8.32
CA GLY A 602 -23.04 7.33 9.46
C GLY A 602 -22.51 6.80 10.80
N THR A 603 -22.64 7.59 11.87
CA THR A 603 -22.20 7.19 13.22
C THR A 603 -23.33 7.24 14.24
N GLY A 604 -23.12 6.62 15.39
CA GLY A 604 -24.11 6.56 16.47
C GLY A 604 -25.45 6.01 15.98
N ILE A 605 -26.52 6.73 16.28
CA ILE A 605 -27.89 6.36 15.90
C ILE A 605 -28.23 6.63 14.42
N ALA A 606 -27.27 7.10 13.62
CA ALA A 606 -27.45 7.32 12.19
C ALA A 606 -26.69 6.28 11.33
N ARG A 607 -25.98 5.34 11.95
CA ARG A 607 -25.14 4.35 11.25
C ARG A 607 -25.99 3.37 10.46
N GLY A 608 -25.83 3.35 9.14
CA GLY A 608 -26.55 2.46 8.23
C GLY A 608 -27.91 2.98 7.78
N ASP A 609 -28.32 4.18 8.23
CA ASP A 609 -29.62 4.74 7.90
C ASP A 609 -29.75 5.13 6.43
N SER A 610 -30.88 4.78 5.83
CA SER A 610 -31.19 5.04 4.43
C SER A 610 -32.46 5.85 4.24
N PHE A 611 -32.47 6.72 3.22
CA PHE A 611 -33.53 7.71 3.02
C PHE A 611 -34.11 7.66 1.62
N VAL A 612 -35.43 7.53 1.54
CA VAL A 612 -36.18 7.59 0.28
C VAL A 612 -37.35 8.57 0.44
N ASN A 613 -37.54 9.48 -0.52
CA ASN A 613 -38.60 10.50 -0.46
C ASN A 613 -38.62 11.32 0.84
N VAL A 614 -37.47 11.51 1.48
CA VAL A 614 -37.31 12.39 2.64
C VAL A 614 -36.79 13.74 2.16
N GLU A 615 -37.47 14.84 2.50
CA GLU A 615 -37.03 16.18 2.08
C GLU A 615 -36.31 16.96 3.17
N ARG A 616 -36.37 16.51 4.43
CA ARG A 616 -35.82 17.23 5.58
C ARG A 616 -35.05 16.33 6.52
N LEU A 617 -33.96 16.86 7.03
CA LEU A 617 -33.16 16.27 8.08
C LEU A 617 -33.04 17.24 9.24
N ARG A 618 -33.05 16.69 10.45
CA ARG A 618 -32.73 17.41 11.69
C ARG A 618 -31.68 16.62 12.48
N GLY A 619 -30.56 17.26 12.78
CA GLY A 619 -29.45 16.71 13.57
C GLY A 619 -29.78 16.53 15.07
N SER A 620 -28.72 16.30 15.84
CA SER A 620 -28.72 16.13 17.29
C SER A 620 -28.74 17.49 18.02
N GLU A 621 -28.33 17.56 19.29
CA GLU A 621 -28.07 18.85 19.99
C GLU A 621 -26.55 19.01 20.27
N PHE A 622 -25.71 18.27 19.54
CA PHE A 622 -24.26 18.17 19.66
C PHE A 622 -23.60 18.38 18.30
N ASP A 623 -22.28 18.54 18.31
CA ASP A 623 -21.43 18.77 17.14
C ASP A 623 -21.61 17.65 16.09
N ASP A 624 -22.41 17.90 15.06
CA ASP A 624 -22.74 16.95 14.00
C ASP A 624 -21.93 17.20 12.72
N VAL A 625 -21.73 16.16 11.91
CA VAL A 625 -21.27 16.23 10.52
C VAL A 625 -22.41 15.74 9.62
N VAL A 626 -23.04 16.65 8.87
CA VAL A 626 -24.15 16.32 7.97
C VAL A 626 -23.71 16.44 6.51
N ILE A 627 -23.74 15.33 5.77
CA ILE A 627 -23.37 15.26 4.35
C ILE A 627 -24.62 15.16 3.49
N GLY A 628 -24.85 16.19 2.66
CA GLY A 628 -25.99 16.33 1.79
C GLY A 628 -26.05 15.27 0.68
N GLY A 629 -27.26 14.77 0.41
CA GLY A 629 -27.52 13.80 -0.66
C GLY A 629 -28.43 14.35 -1.76
N SER A 630 -28.83 13.48 -2.71
CA SER A 630 -29.65 13.87 -3.87
C SER A 630 -31.15 14.10 -3.58
N GLY A 631 -31.63 13.75 -2.37
CA GLY A 631 -33.06 13.78 -2.02
C GLY A 631 -33.46 14.82 -0.97
N VAL A 632 -32.61 15.08 0.03
CA VAL A 632 -32.91 15.99 1.14
C VAL A 632 -32.52 17.43 0.76
N ALA A 633 -33.48 18.33 0.80
CA ALA A 633 -33.27 19.73 0.42
C ALA A 633 -33.20 20.68 1.61
N ILE A 634 -33.57 20.25 2.83
CA ILE A 634 -33.64 21.12 4.01
C ILE A 634 -32.93 20.45 5.17
N ILE A 635 -31.84 21.06 5.64
CA ILE A 635 -31.02 20.54 6.73
C ILE A 635 -31.06 21.54 7.88
N ASN A 636 -31.21 21.03 9.10
CA ASN A 636 -31.09 21.79 10.34
C ASN A 636 -30.25 21.01 11.35
N ALA A 637 -29.03 21.44 11.64
CA ALA A 637 -28.12 20.72 12.54
C ALA A 637 -28.45 20.93 14.04
N GLU A 638 -29.16 22.03 14.36
CA GLU A 638 -29.65 22.42 15.69
C GLU A 638 -28.66 23.17 16.58
N ALA A 639 -27.84 22.51 17.38
CA ALA A 639 -26.94 23.15 18.32
C ALA A 639 -25.69 22.28 18.44
N GLY A 640 -24.55 22.89 18.72
CA GLY A 640 -23.27 22.22 18.54
C GLY A 640 -22.46 22.97 17.50
N ASP A 641 -21.16 22.71 17.46
CA ASP A 641 -20.28 23.24 16.42
C ASP A 641 -20.35 22.29 15.20
N ASP A 642 -21.32 22.54 14.31
CA ASP A 642 -21.71 21.57 13.27
C ASP A 642 -20.93 21.74 11.96
N VAL A 643 -20.72 20.67 11.21
CA VAL A 643 -20.23 20.69 9.82
C VAL A 643 -21.36 20.26 8.88
N ILE A 644 -21.74 21.12 7.94
CA ILE A 644 -22.79 20.82 6.96
C ILE A 644 -22.19 20.89 5.57
N VAL A 645 -22.05 19.74 4.92
CA VAL A 645 -21.73 19.63 3.49
C VAL A 645 -23.04 19.67 2.72
N ASP A 646 -23.18 20.59 1.78
CA ASP A 646 -24.36 20.62 0.92
C ASP A 646 -24.37 19.43 -0.07
N GLY A 647 -25.52 19.23 -0.73
CA GLY A 647 -25.74 18.13 -1.64
C GLY A 647 -26.02 18.61 -3.05
N ALA A 648 -26.10 17.70 -4.02
CA ALA A 648 -26.26 18.03 -5.44
C ALA A 648 -27.61 18.71 -5.83
N VAL A 649 -28.48 19.01 -4.87
CA VAL A 649 -29.78 19.67 -5.09
C VAL A 649 -29.82 20.96 -4.30
N LYS A 650 -30.48 22.00 -4.82
CA LYS A 650 -30.63 23.27 -4.09
C LYS A 650 -31.06 23.09 -2.62
N ASN A 651 -30.16 23.35 -1.70
CA ASN A 651 -30.31 23.17 -0.27
C ASN A 651 -30.75 24.45 0.46
N TYR A 652 -31.36 24.22 1.62
CA TYR A 652 -31.80 25.21 2.59
C TYR A 652 -31.22 24.80 3.95
N LEU A 653 -30.15 25.47 4.34
CA LEU A 653 -29.26 25.09 5.44
C LEU A 653 -29.47 25.98 6.65
N THR A 654 -29.39 25.39 7.83
CA THR A 654 -29.45 26.05 9.14
C THR A 654 -28.48 25.27 10.02
N GLY A 655 -27.47 25.93 10.57
CA GLY A 655 -26.49 25.33 11.48
C GLY A 655 -27.13 25.26 12.86
N GLY A 656 -27.07 26.38 13.56
CA GLY A 656 -27.99 26.73 14.62
C GLY A 656 -27.30 27.52 15.73
N ASP A 657 -27.35 27.02 16.97
CA ASP A 657 -26.55 27.62 18.06
C ASP A 657 -25.17 26.93 18.11
N GLY A 658 -24.10 27.60 17.71
CA GLY A 658 -22.75 27.04 17.72
C GLY A 658 -21.79 27.78 16.79
N ALA A 659 -20.57 27.29 16.65
CA ALA A 659 -19.65 27.71 15.59
C ALA A 659 -19.74 26.71 14.43
N ASP A 660 -20.56 27.02 13.44
CA ASP A 660 -20.91 26.07 12.38
C ASP A 660 -20.03 26.26 11.13
N THR A 661 -19.70 25.17 10.45
CA THR A 661 -19.01 25.18 9.15
C THR A 661 -19.96 24.73 8.06
N PHE A 662 -20.20 25.60 7.07
CA PHE A 662 -20.97 25.27 5.87
C PHE A 662 -19.99 25.01 4.72
N GLN A 663 -19.80 23.75 4.34
CA GLN A 663 -18.93 23.35 3.24
C GLN A 663 -19.73 23.20 1.95
N MET A 664 -19.38 23.99 0.94
CA MET A 664 -20.13 24.06 -0.32
C MET A 664 -19.42 23.27 -1.42
N ILE A 665 -20.09 22.28 -1.99
CA ILE A 665 -19.61 21.47 -3.11
C ILE A 665 -19.56 22.29 -4.40
N ALA A 666 -18.73 21.86 -5.35
CA ALA A 666 -18.68 22.42 -6.70
C ALA A 666 -19.47 21.58 -7.70
N GLY A 667 -19.80 22.19 -8.84
CA GLY A 667 -20.39 21.53 -10.01
C GLY A 667 -21.90 21.34 -9.95
N ASP A 668 -22.59 21.83 -8.93
CA ASP A 668 -24.04 21.64 -8.77
C ASP A 668 -24.87 22.72 -9.49
N GLY A 669 -24.27 23.90 -9.72
CA GLY A 669 -24.90 25.04 -10.39
C GLY A 669 -26.19 25.52 -9.73
N HIS A 670 -26.36 25.25 -8.43
CA HIS A 670 -27.50 25.67 -7.64
C HIS A 670 -27.17 26.92 -6.80
N GLU A 671 -28.16 27.37 -6.03
CA GLU A 671 -28.02 28.59 -5.23
C GLU A 671 -28.46 28.22 -3.83
N ASP A 672 -27.52 27.72 -3.06
CA ASP A 672 -27.76 27.20 -1.71
C ASP A 672 -27.97 28.33 -0.74
N ARG A 673 -28.71 28.05 0.33
CA ARG A 673 -29.25 29.10 1.19
C ARG A 673 -29.02 28.81 2.65
N ILE A 674 -28.19 29.63 3.27
CA ILE A 674 -27.95 29.60 4.71
C ILE A 674 -28.84 30.65 5.39
N PHE A 675 -29.56 30.25 6.44
CA PHE A 675 -30.59 31.07 7.07
C PHE A 675 -30.14 31.88 8.29
N ASP A 676 -29.12 31.43 9.00
CA ASP A 676 -28.73 31.92 10.33
C ASP A 676 -27.23 32.19 10.50
N PHE A 677 -26.45 32.17 9.42
CA PHE A 677 -25.01 32.45 9.41
C PHE A 677 -24.62 33.66 10.27
N THR A 678 -23.65 33.49 11.16
CA THR A 678 -23.15 34.46 12.13
C THR A 678 -21.65 34.67 11.93
N LEU A 679 -21.26 35.82 11.36
CA LEU A 679 -19.86 36.17 11.01
C LEU A 679 -18.78 36.00 12.10
N SER A 680 -19.17 35.95 13.38
CA SER A 680 -18.21 35.82 14.50
C SER A 680 -18.07 34.41 15.06
N GLU A 681 -18.89 33.48 14.55
CA GLU A 681 -19.02 32.11 15.07
C GLU A 681 -18.86 31.13 13.89
N ASP A 682 -19.55 31.38 12.78
CA ASP A 682 -19.62 30.44 11.65
C ASP A 682 -18.56 30.67 10.58
N THR A 683 -18.25 29.58 9.88
CA THR A 683 -17.29 29.49 8.78
C THR A 683 -18.00 29.03 7.50
N LEU A 684 -17.63 29.61 6.37
CA LEU A 684 -18.07 29.19 5.04
C LEU A 684 -16.88 28.56 4.32
N ASP A 685 -16.87 27.24 4.23
CA ASP A 685 -15.83 26.48 3.54
C ASP A 685 -16.15 26.39 2.04
N LEU A 686 -15.28 27.00 1.23
CA LEU A 686 -15.36 27.05 -0.24
C LEU A 686 -14.16 26.34 -0.89
N SER A 687 -13.44 25.50 -0.13
CA SER A 687 -12.26 24.77 -0.61
C SER A 687 -12.59 23.86 -1.80
N LEU A 688 -13.81 23.34 -1.89
CA LEU A 688 -14.23 22.52 -3.03
C LEU A 688 -14.54 23.33 -4.30
N TRP A 689 -14.65 24.66 -4.23
CA TRP A 689 -14.87 25.53 -5.39
C TRP A 689 -13.58 25.85 -6.16
N GLY A 690 -12.41 25.40 -5.70
CA GLY A 690 -11.11 25.75 -6.29
C GLY A 690 -10.76 27.24 -6.12
N VAL A 691 -11.28 27.87 -5.07
CA VAL A 691 -11.01 29.26 -4.72
C VAL A 691 -9.85 29.28 -3.75
N GLY A 692 -8.74 29.92 -4.12
CA GLY A 692 -7.53 30.05 -3.28
C GLY A 692 -7.51 31.27 -2.38
N ASP A 693 -8.26 32.33 -2.73
CA ASP A 693 -8.36 33.52 -1.87
C ASP A 693 -9.66 34.34 -2.03
N LEU A 694 -9.91 35.22 -1.05
CA LEU A 694 -11.08 36.07 -0.99
C LEU A 694 -11.23 37.03 -2.19
N SER A 695 -10.14 37.39 -2.86
CA SER A 695 -10.13 38.32 -4.00
C SER A 695 -10.74 37.72 -5.27
N GLN A 696 -10.79 36.38 -5.36
CA GLN A 696 -11.41 35.66 -6.46
C GLN A 696 -12.95 35.62 -6.36
N LEU A 697 -13.52 35.86 -5.17
CA LEU A 697 -14.97 35.83 -4.94
C LEU A 697 -15.70 37.10 -5.41
N THR A 698 -16.91 36.91 -5.94
CA THR A 698 -17.83 38.01 -6.26
C THR A 698 -18.98 38.10 -5.25
N PHE A 699 -19.17 39.28 -4.68
CA PHE A 699 -20.27 39.58 -3.75
C PHE A 699 -21.37 40.40 -4.43
N THR A 700 -22.60 39.91 -4.44
CA THR A 700 -23.77 40.59 -5.02
C THR A 700 -24.88 40.78 -4.01
N GLU A 701 -25.35 42.02 -3.82
CA GLU A 701 -26.49 42.29 -2.96
C GLU A 701 -27.82 41.83 -3.58
N GLY A 702 -28.59 41.09 -2.80
CA GLY A 702 -29.91 40.60 -3.15
C GLY A 702 -31.04 41.65 -3.12
N ALA A 703 -32.23 41.22 -3.55
CA ALA A 703 -33.40 42.10 -3.64
C ALA A 703 -33.76 42.78 -2.30
N ASN A 704 -33.68 44.12 -2.27
CA ASN A 704 -33.92 44.99 -1.09
C ASN A 704 -32.91 44.83 0.06
N GLY A 705 -31.73 44.28 -0.17
CA GLY A 705 -30.66 44.18 0.83
C GLY A 705 -30.98 43.20 1.97
N THR A 706 -31.70 42.12 1.66
CA THR A 706 -32.08 41.10 2.64
C THR A 706 -31.17 39.87 2.65
N TYR A 707 -30.26 39.78 1.68
CA TYR A 707 -29.26 38.71 1.58
C TYR A 707 -28.07 39.18 0.74
N LEU A 708 -26.94 38.51 0.93
CA LEU A 708 -25.75 38.61 0.11
C LEU A 708 -25.57 37.31 -0.66
N LEU A 709 -25.25 37.40 -1.95
CA LEU A 709 -24.87 36.26 -2.79
C LEU A 709 -23.36 36.28 -2.95
N ILE A 710 -22.71 35.16 -2.65
CA ILE A 710 -21.29 34.91 -2.85
C ILE A 710 -21.19 33.95 -4.02
N SER A 711 -20.34 34.25 -5.00
CA SER A 711 -20.24 33.44 -6.22
C SER A 711 -18.82 33.39 -6.75
N PHE A 712 -18.45 32.23 -7.30
CA PHE A 712 -17.26 31.98 -8.09
C PHE A 712 -17.67 31.14 -9.30
N GLU A 713 -17.30 31.56 -10.50
CA GLU A 713 -17.72 30.92 -11.76
C GLU A 713 -19.24 30.64 -11.85
N GLU A 714 -19.65 29.36 -11.92
CA GLU A 714 -21.06 28.92 -11.99
C GLU A 714 -21.67 28.65 -10.61
N GLU A 715 -20.85 28.65 -9.53
CA GLU A 715 -21.28 28.33 -8.17
C GLU A 715 -21.75 29.56 -7.40
N SER A 716 -22.73 29.34 -6.50
CA SER A 716 -23.22 30.43 -5.66
C SER A 716 -23.89 29.98 -4.37
N VAL A 717 -23.60 30.70 -3.28
CA VAL A 717 -24.26 30.54 -1.99
C VAL A 717 -24.85 31.86 -1.51
N ARG A 718 -26.05 31.78 -0.94
CA ARG A 718 -26.79 32.92 -0.42
C ARG A 718 -26.79 32.91 1.11
N LEU A 719 -26.28 34.00 1.68
CA LEU A 719 -26.36 34.29 3.11
C LEU A 719 -27.51 35.25 3.41
N ASN A 720 -28.51 34.80 4.17
CA ASN A 720 -29.64 35.64 4.58
C ASN A 720 -29.24 36.62 5.69
N GLY A 721 -29.85 37.80 5.70
CA GLY A 721 -29.61 38.80 6.75
C GLY A 721 -28.47 39.78 6.48
N TYR A 722 -27.62 39.48 5.49
CA TYR A 722 -26.48 40.33 5.08
C TYR A 722 -26.81 41.21 3.87
N SER A 723 -26.06 42.30 3.73
CA SER A 723 -26.22 43.31 2.68
C SER A 723 -24.87 43.81 2.17
N ALA A 724 -24.85 44.67 1.14
CA ALA A 724 -23.62 45.27 0.64
C ALA A 724 -22.83 46.07 1.70
N ALA A 725 -23.49 46.52 2.77
CA ALA A 725 -22.83 47.23 3.87
C ALA A 725 -21.94 46.31 4.72
N ASP A 726 -22.19 45.01 4.70
CA ASP A 726 -21.55 44.02 5.57
C ASP A 726 -20.32 43.39 4.93
N ILE A 727 -20.14 43.51 3.60
CA ILE A 727 -19.00 42.98 2.83
C ILE A 727 -17.64 43.32 3.46
N ALA A 728 -17.49 44.52 4.02
CA ALA A 728 -16.23 44.94 4.65
C ALA A 728 -15.90 44.21 5.97
N SER A 729 -16.82 43.38 6.47
CA SER A 729 -16.65 42.55 7.68
C SER A 729 -16.37 41.09 7.35
N PHE A 730 -16.37 40.71 6.07
CA PHE A 730 -15.91 39.42 5.59
C PHE A 730 -14.39 39.50 5.39
N ASP A 731 -13.65 38.67 6.11
CA ASP A 731 -12.21 38.48 5.97
C ASP A 731 -11.89 36.98 5.93
N GLU A 732 -10.61 36.63 5.77
CA GLU A 732 -10.13 35.25 5.65
C GLU A 732 -10.44 34.38 6.87
N THR A 733 -10.90 34.92 8.01
CA THR A 733 -11.32 34.11 9.16
C THR A 733 -12.72 33.53 9.02
N VAL A 734 -13.50 34.03 8.06
CA VAL A 734 -14.87 33.57 7.76
C VAL A 734 -14.87 32.47 6.69
N PHE A 735 -13.76 32.31 5.96
CA PHE A 735 -13.69 31.39 4.82
C PHE A 735 -12.61 30.34 5.01
N VAL A 736 -12.88 29.14 4.50
CA VAL A 736 -11.84 28.15 4.18
C VAL A 736 -11.71 28.13 2.65
N PHE A 737 -10.48 28.22 2.18
CA PHE A 737 -10.12 28.22 0.76
C PHE A 737 -9.32 26.96 0.42
N ASP A 738 -9.28 26.63 -0.86
CA ASP A 738 -8.48 25.52 -1.38
C ASP A 738 -7.00 25.88 -1.25
N PRO A 739 -6.21 25.16 -0.41
CA PRO A 739 -4.78 25.43 -0.29
C PRO A 739 -4.00 25.08 -1.56
N ASN A 740 -4.60 24.29 -2.46
CA ASN A 740 -4.01 23.84 -3.72
C ASN A 740 -4.55 24.63 -4.93
N ALA A 741 -5.46 25.59 -4.72
CA ALA A 741 -5.93 26.42 -5.81
C ALA A 741 -4.76 27.27 -6.32
N PRO A 742 -4.50 27.30 -7.64
CA PRO A 742 -3.35 28.00 -8.18
C PRO A 742 -3.45 29.50 -7.89
N THR A 743 -2.47 30.03 -7.14
CA THR A 743 -2.39 31.43 -6.72
C THR A 743 -1.26 32.21 -7.42
N GLY A 744 -0.58 31.57 -8.38
CA GLY A 744 0.64 31.97 -9.11
C GLY A 744 1.12 33.42 -8.95
N ASP A 745 2.28 33.59 -8.32
CA ASP A 745 2.94 34.86 -8.09
C ASP A 745 3.96 35.29 -9.17
N GLY A 746 4.21 34.40 -10.14
CA GLY A 746 5.08 34.55 -11.31
C GLY A 746 6.52 34.03 -11.13
N VAL A 747 6.84 33.43 -9.98
CA VAL A 747 8.14 32.80 -9.69
C VAL A 747 8.00 31.30 -9.88
N VAL A 748 8.90 30.66 -10.63
CA VAL A 748 8.89 29.20 -10.78
C VAL A 748 9.78 28.57 -9.71
N VAL A 749 9.19 27.79 -8.81
CA VAL A 749 9.90 27.18 -7.67
C VAL A 749 9.96 25.66 -7.79
N GLY A 750 11.19 25.12 -7.80
CA GLY A 750 11.47 23.70 -7.71
C GLY A 750 11.37 23.15 -6.29
N THR A 751 11.53 21.84 -6.14
CA THR A 751 11.42 21.14 -4.87
C THR A 751 12.78 21.08 -4.14
N SER A 752 12.88 20.26 -3.10
CA SER A 752 14.18 19.90 -2.49
C SER A 752 14.78 18.61 -3.05
N GLY A 753 14.16 18.05 -4.10
CA GLY A 753 14.61 16.86 -4.83
C GLY A 753 15.35 17.24 -6.11
N ASN A 754 15.62 16.26 -6.98
CA ASN A 754 16.19 16.56 -8.29
C ASN A 754 15.06 16.93 -9.27
N ASP A 755 14.99 18.18 -9.70
CA ASP A 755 13.92 18.70 -10.54
C ASP A 755 14.29 18.75 -12.04
N VAL A 756 13.30 18.58 -12.91
CA VAL A 756 13.39 18.91 -14.35
C VAL A 756 12.43 20.05 -14.63
N ILE A 757 12.96 21.27 -14.62
CA ILE A 757 12.18 22.50 -14.80
C ILE A 757 12.22 22.89 -16.28
N ASP A 758 11.14 22.61 -17.01
CA ASP A 758 10.95 23.01 -18.40
C ASP A 758 9.59 23.70 -18.63
N SER A 759 9.23 23.97 -19.89
CA SER A 759 7.95 24.64 -20.24
C SER A 759 6.67 23.89 -19.83
N SER A 760 6.80 22.63 -19.41
CA SER A 760 5.70 21.80 -18.88
C SER A 760 5.70 21.70 -17.37
N TYR A 761 6.76 22.17 -16.70
CA TYR A 761 6.83 22.26 -15.25
C TYR A 761 5.82 23.29 -14.76
N VAL A 762 4.97 22.85 -13.83
CA VAL A 762 3.99 23.66 -13.10
C VAL A 762 4.36 23.51 -11.64
N ASP A 763 4.72 24.61 -10.98
CA ASP A 763 5.07 24.57 -9.56
C ASP A 763 3.84 24.56 -8.65
N GLN A 764 4.09 24.61 -7.34
CA GLN A 764 3.08 24.43 -6.31
C GLN A 764 1.95 25.47 -6.36
N ASP A 765 2.23 26.70 -6.77
CA ASP A 765 1.23 27.76 -6.91
C ASP A 765 0.73 27.94 -8.36
N GLY A 766 1.19 27.11 -9.29
CA GLY A 766 0.63 26.97 -10.63
C GLY A 766 1.33 27.80 -11.70
N ASP A 767 2.51 28.36 -11.41
CA ASP A 767 3.34 29.08 -12.34
C ASP A 767 4.13 28.12 -13.24
N THR A 768 4.39 28.60 -14.46
CA THR A 768 5.15 27.87 -15.48
C THR A 768 6.18 28.75 -16.15
N ILE A 769 7.19 28.12 -16.75
CA ILE A 769 8.16 28.80 -17.62
C ILE A 769 7.40 29.39 -18.82
N ASN A 770 7.61 30.67 -19.08
CA ASN A 770 6.99 31.41 -20.18
C ASN A 770 7.98 32.35 -20.88
N ASP A 771 7.53 33.00 -21.96
CA ASP A 771 8.40 33.87 -22.80
C ASP A 771 8.69 35.26 -22.17
N LEU A 772 8.47 35.45 -20.86
CA LEU A 772 8.77 36.68 -20.13
C LEU A 772 9.93 36.40 -19.18
N GLY A 773 10.75 37.42 -18.86
CA GLY A 773 11.80 37.26 -17.85
C GLY A 773 11.21 36.93 -16.46
N GLN A 774 11.65 35.81 -15.90
CA GLN A 774 11.16 35.22 -14.65
C GLN A 774 12.30 34.98 -13.64
N LEU A 775 11.90 34.73 -12.39
CA LEU A 775 12.77 34.14 -11.38
C LEU A 775 12.47 32.65 -11.33
N ILE A 776 13.50 31.83 -11.47
CA ILE A 776 13.46 30.37 -11.38
C ILE A 776 14.36 29.96 -10.22
N GLN A 777 13.78 29.29 -9.22
CA GLN A 777 14.50 28.81 -8.04
C GLN A 777 14.45 27.29 -8.03
N ALA A 778 15.51 26.61 -8.46
CA ALA A 778 15.50 25.17 -8.66
C ALA A 778 15.48 24.41 -7.32
N GLY A 779 16.28 24.82 -6.35
CA GLY A 779 16.15 24.37 -4.95
C GLY A 779 17.38 23.65 -4.42
N ASP A 780 17.18 22.71 -3.50
CA ASP A 780 18.23 21.75 -3.15
C ASP A 780 18.03 20.54 -4.07
N GLY A 781 19.08 19.95 -4.61
CA GLY A 781 18.92 18.94 -5.66
C GLY A 781 20.04 19.00 -6.70
N SER A 782 20.08 18.03 -7.60
CA SER A 782 20.86 18.11 -8.83
C SER A 782 19.91 18.36 -9.99
N ASP A 783 19.65 19.63 -10.26
CA ASP A 783 18.50 20.05 -11.05
C ASP A 783 18.85 20.22 -12.53
N THR A 784 17.83 20.10 -13.38
CA THR A 784 17.93 20.38 -14.81
C THR A 784 16.94 21.48 -15.18
N VAL A 785 17.45 22.65 -15.59
CA VAL A 785 16.61 23.83 -15.86
C VAL A 785 16.72 24.24 -17.33
N PHE A 786 15.56 24.37 -17.98
CA PHE A 786 15.37 25.00 -19.29
C PHE A 786 14.62 26.33 -19.08
N ASP A 787 15.36 27.43 -19.06
CA ASP A 787 14.84 28.77 -18.73
C ASP A 787 13.99 29.41 -19.84
N GLY A 788 14.18 29.01 -21.10
CA GLY A 788 13.27 29.35 -22.19
C GLY A 788 13.64 30.63 -22.91
N ALA A 789 12.78 31.64 -22.88
CA ALA A 789 13.04 32.93 -23.53
C ALA A 789 12.62 34.05 -22.59
N GLY A 790 13.43 35.09 -22.45
CA GLY A 790 13.20 36.03 -21.36
C GLY A 790 14.44 36.84 -21.06
N ASP A 791 14.42 37.58 -19.96
CA ASP A 791 15.68 37.97 -19.29
C ASP A 791 15.53 37.33 -17.90
N ASP A 792 16.00 36.10 -17.75
CA ASP A 792 15.69 35.20 -16.63
C ASP A 792 16.75 35.27 -15.52
N ILE A 793 16.32 34.99 -14.29
CA ILE A 793 17.21 34.79 -13.13
C ILE A 793 17.03 33.35 -12.68
N VAL A 794 18.09 32.55 -12.79
CA VAL A 794 18.09 31.12 -12.44
C VAL A 794 18.99 30.91 -11.22
N GLU A 795 18.39 30.46 -10.13
CA GLU A 795 19.08 30.08 -8.90
C GLU A 795 19.06 28.54 -8.79
N GLY A 796 20.21 27.88 -8.99
CA GLY A 796 20.35 26.42 -8.92
C GLY A 796 20.17 25.93 -7.49
N GLY A 797 21.09 26.33 -6.61
CA GLY A 797 20.98 26.09 -5.17
C GLY A 797 22.02 25.09 -4.68
N ALA A 798 21.61 23.96 -4.09
CA ALA A 798 22.56 23.01 -3.51
C ALA A 798 22.53 21.66 -4.23
N GLY A 799 23.59 21.36 -4.95
CA GLY A 799 23.81 20.08 -5.60
C GLY A 799 24.35 20.35 -7.00
N ARG A 800 24.30 19.36 -7.90
CA ARG A 800 24.96 19.52 -9.20
C ARG A 800 23.94 19.90 -10.26
N ASP A 801 23.89 21.17 -10.61
CA ASP A 801 22.85 21.70 -11.48
C ASP A 801 23.30 21.82 -12.94
N TYR A 802 22.33 21.67 -13.84
CA TYR A 802 22.48 21.72 -15.29
C TYR A 802 21.54 22.76 -15.90
N PHE A 803 22.10 23.88 -16.34
CA PHE A 803 21.35 24.97 -16.96
C PHE A 803 21.43 24.87 -18.49
N PHE A 804 20.28 24.81 -19.16
CA PHE A 804 20.17 24.83 -20.62
C PHE A 804 19.72 26.22 -21.08
N ALA A 805 20.67 27.01 -21.59
CA ALA A 805 20.47 28.42 -21.84
C ALA A 805 19.44 28.72 -22.96
N GLY A 806 18.62 29.74 -22.69
CA GLY A 806 17.54 30.24 -23.51
C GLY A 806 17.87 31.49 -24.33
N ASP A 807 16.86 32.04 -25.03
CA ASP A 807 16.99 33.35 -25.69
C ASP A 807 16.82 34.45 -24.63
N GLY A 808 17.88 35.17 -24.28
CA GLY A 808 17.74 36.21 -23.26
C GLY A 808 19.02 36.95 -22.91
N ALA A 809 18.92 37.83 -21.92
CA ALA A 809 20.09 38.29 -21.17
C ALA A 809 19.97 37.77 -19.74
N ASP A 810 20.43 36.54 -19.54
CA ASP A 810 20.05 35.73 -18.38
C ASP A 810 21.10 35.81 -17.25
N ALA A 811 20.70 35.46 -16.03
CA ALA A 811 21.57 35.45 -14.86
C ALA A 811 21.51 34.10 -14.14
N TYR A 812 22.61 33.34 -14.20
CA TYR A 812 22.72 32.02 -13.58
C TYR A 812 23.58 32.07 -12.31
N ASP A 813 23.06 31.52 -11.21
CA ASP A 813 23.82 31.25 -9.98
C ASP A 813 23.75 29.76 -9.65
N GLY A 814 24.88 29.05 -9.76
CA GLY A 814 24.96 27.62 -9.43
C GLY A 814 24.94 27.31 -7.94
N GLY A 815 25.08 28.32 -7.06
CA GLY A 815 25.10 28.09 -5.62
C GLY A 815 26.51 27.87 -5.07
N SER A 816 26.71 26.98 -4.08
CA SER A 816 27.99 26.98 -3.31
C SER A 816 28.79 25.68 -3.36
N ASP A 817 28.34 24.71 -4.15
CA ASP A 817 28.80 23.33 -4.06
C ASP A 817 29.99 23.01 -5.02
N ASN A 818 30.27 23.93 -5.95
CA ASN A 818 31.31 23.89 -6.98
C ASN A 818 31.13 22.80 -8.05
N LYS A 819 29.89 22.50 -8.46
CA LYS A 819 29.60 21.41 -9.41
C LYS A 819 28.73 21.82 -10.61
N ASP A 820 28.39 23.06 -10.80
CA ASP A 820 27.33 23.42 -11.75
C ASP A 820 27.82 23.57 -13.19
N GLU A 821 26.94 23.32 -14.16
CA GLU A 821 27.27 23.32 -15.60
C GLU A 821 26.24 24.09 -16.43
N LEU A 822 26.70 25.12 -17.16
CA LEU A 822 25.90 25.89 -18.10
C LEU A 822 26.12 25.42 -19.56
N TRP A 823 25.04 25.10 -20.25
CA TRP A 823 25.03 24.45 -21.56
C TRP A 823 24.36 25.37 -22.59
N TYR A 824 25.13 25.75 -23.61
CA TYR A 824 24.61 26.49 -24.77
C TYR A 824 24.17 25.57 -25.92
N THR A 825 23.97 24.29 -25.64
CA THR A 825 23.71 23.25 -26.65
C THR A 825 22.37 23.40 -27.39
N THR A 826 21.48 24.27 -26.90
CA THR A 826 20.20 24.64 -27.52
C THR A 826 20.38 25.53 -28.76
N SER A 827 21.54 26.18 -28.91
CA SER A 827 21.85 27.03 -30.07
C SER A 827 21.99 26.23 -31.36
N LEU A 828 21.44 26.79 -32.45
CA LEU A 828 21.53 26.23 -33.81
C LEU A 828 22.69 26.81 -34.63
N SER A 829 23.64 27.50 -33.99
CA SER A 829 24.86 28.06 -34.60
C SER A 829 25.96 28.28 -33.58
N GLY A 830 27.21 28.36 -34.04
CA GLY A 830 28.34 28.68 -33.19
C GLY A 830 28.26 30.08 -32.58
N LEU A 831 28.80 30.23 -31.38
CA LEU A 831 28.65 31.34 -30.47
C LEU A 831 30.01 31.91 -30.07
N THR A 832 30.03 33.19 -29.74
CA THR A 832 31.01 33.74 -28.81
C THR A 832 30.39 33.73 -27.41
N ILE A 833 31.00 33.03 -26.47
CA ILE A 833 30.61 32.91 -25.07
C ILE A 833 31.72 33.55 -24.24
N ASP A 834 31.49 34.77 -23.76
CA ASP A 834 32.43 35.51 -22.91
C ASP A 834 31.86 35.70 -21.51
N LEU A 835 32.17 34.75 -20.62
CA LEU A 835 31.67 34.75 -19.24
C LEU A 835 32.37 35.79 -18.35
N GLY A 836 33.44 36.44 -18.83
CA GLY A 836 34.11 37.54 -18.14
C GLY A 836 33.59 38.92 -18.55
N ASP A 837 33.06 39.05 -19.77
CA ASP A 837 32.45 40.26 -20.32
C ASP A 837 31.30 39.89 -21.28
N ALA A 838 30.12 39.68 -20.70
CA ALA A 838 28.89 39.29 -21.40
C ALA A 838 28.52 40.20 -22.60
N SER A 839 29.05 41.43 -22.65
CA SER A 839 28.82 42.34 -23.77
C SER A 839 29.50 41.93 -25.09
N ASN A 840 30.44 40.96 -25.03
CA ASN A 840 31.08 40.36 -26.19
C ASN A 840 30.39 39.08 -26.68
N SER A 841 29.50 38.50 -25.87
CA SER A 841 28.80 37.27 -26.21
C SER A 841 27.79 37.48 -27.34
N THR A 842 27.39 36.40 -28.01
CA THR A 842 26.50 36.43 -29.18
C THR A 842 25.45 35.33 -29.12
N GLY A 843 24.36 35.48 -29.88
CA GLY A 843 23.32 34.45 -29.98
C GLY A 843 22.54 34.36 -28.67
N ILE A 844 22.24 33.14 -28.23
CA ILE A 844 21.59 32.88 -26.93
C ILE A 844 22.47 33.34 -25.76
N ALA A 845 23.80 33.32 -25.89
CA ALA A 845 24.72 33.77 -24.84
C ALA A 845 24.75 35.31 -24.61
N ALA A 846 23.96 36.08 -25.36
CA ALA A 846 24.18 37.51 -25.54
C ALA A 846 23.62 38.36 -24.38
N GLY A 847 24.45 38.54 -23.36
CA GLY A 847 24.09 39.34 -22.18
C GLY A 847 24.16 38.55 -20.89
N ASP A 848 24.34 37.23 -21.01
CA ASP A 848 24.30 36.29 -19.90
C ASP A 848 25.41 36.53 -18.89
N THR A 849 25.05 36.42 -17.63
CA THR A 849 25.95 36.54 -16.50
C THR A 849 25.91 35.27 -15.67
N VAL A 850 27.08 34.88 -15.16
CA VAL A 850 27.23 33.65 -14.35
C VAL A 850 27.93 33.95 -13.04
N THR A 851 27.45 33.32 -11.98
CA THR A 851 28.11 33.28 -10.67
C THR A 851 28.09 31.84 -10.18
N ASN A 852 29.17 31.39 -9.55
CA ASN A 852 29.30 30.02 -9.01
C ASN A 852 28.91 28.90 -10.00
N VAL A 853 29.24 29.08 -11.28
CA VAL A 853 29.11 28.02 -12.29
C VAL A 853 30.52 27.62 -12.69
N GLU A 854 30.92 26.39 -12.38
CA GLU A 854 32.30 25.94 -12.59
C GLU A 854 32.53 25.40 -14.00
N ARG A 855 31.47 25.07 -14.73
CA ARG A 855 31.59 24.37 -16.02
C ARG A 855 30.74 25.02 -17.10
N VAL A 856 31.31 25.13 -18.29
CA VAL A 856 30.60 25.64 -19.47
C VAL A 856 30.80 24.73 -20.66
N ARG A 857 29.72 24.57 -21.44
CA ARG A 857 29.69 23.81 -22.69
C ARG A 857 29.16 24.67 -23.83
N GLY A 858 29.89 24.66 -24.94
CA GLY A 858 29.49 25.28 -26.20
C GLY A 858 28.40 24.50 -26.93
N THR A 859 28.48 24.54 -28.25
CA THR A 859 27.54 24.02 -29.23
C THR A 859 28.23 22.96 -30.09
N ASP A 860 27.50 22.30 -30.99
CA ASP A 860 28.12 21.41 -32.01
C ASP A 860 28.71 22.18 -33.23
N TYR A 861 28.99 23.47 -33.07
CA TYR A 861 29.49 24.36 -34.13
C TYR A 861 30.71 25.15 -33.65
N ASP A 862 31.46 25.73 -34.59
CA ASP A 862 32.64 26.56 -34.31
C ASP A 862 32.35 27.68 -33.27
N ASP A 863 32.82 27.49 -32.04
CA ASP A 863 32.61 28.38 -30.91
C ASP A 863 33.87 29.17 -30.52
N VAL A 864 33.66 30.29 -29.83
CA VAL A 864 34.71 31.02 -29.11
C VAL A 864 34.30 31.09 -27.65
N ILE A 865 34.95 30.31 -26.79
CA ILE A 865 34.62 30.25 -25.35
C ILE A 865 35.75 30.90 -24.56
N ILE A 866 35.42 31.98 -23.85
CA ILE A 866 36.33 32.69 -22.95
C ILE A 866 35.88 32.37 -21.53
N ALA A 867 36.77 31.74 -20.76
CA ALA A 867 36.52 31.40 -19.37
C ALA A 867 36.04 32.62 -18.56
N GLY A 868 35.21 32.40 -17.55
CA GLY A 868 34.92 33.42 -16.54
C GLY A 868 35.72 33.16 -15.27
N SER A 869 35.74 34.13 -14.35
CA SER A 869 36.30 33.90 -13.00
C SER A 869 35.55 32.76 -12.32
N GLY A 870 36.25 31.70 -11.90
CA GLY A 870 35.67 30.54 -11.21
C GLY A 870 35.25 29.39 -12.13
N VAL A 871 35.24 29.57 -13.45
CA VAL A 871 34.96 28.50 -14.41
C VAL A 871 36.21 27.65 -14.57
N THR A 872 36.18 26.40 -14.14
CA THR A 872 37.32 25.48 -14.23
C THR A 872 37.24 24.54 -15.43
N ASN A 873 36.06 24.20 -15.95
CA ASN A 873 35.94 23.23 -17.05
C ASN A 873 35.26 23.83 -18.27
N ILE A 874 35.90 23.68 -19.43
CA ILE A 874 35.47 24.29 -20.69
C ILE A 874 35.43 23.21 -21.77
N LYS A 875 34.26 23.06 -22.41
CA LYS A 875 34.04 22.08 -23.47
C LYS A 875 33.52 22.72 -24.75
N GLY A 876 34.23 22.51 -25.86
CA GLY A 876 33.82 22.94 -27.20
C GLY A 876 32.68 22.10 -27.77
N LEU A 877 32.88 20.77 -27.79
CA LEU A 877 32.04 19.72 -28.40
C LEU A 877 32.42 19.40 -29.84
N SER A 878 31.62 19.78 -30.83
CA SER A 878 31.93 19.57 -32.24
C SER A 878 32.17 20.92 -32.87
N GLY A 879 32.97 20.99 -33.94
CA GLY A 879 33.30 22.27 -34.55
C GLY A 879 34.77 22.60 -34.36
N ASN A 880 35.22 23.68 -34.96
CA ASN A 880 36.59 24.18 -34.80
C ASN A 880 36.57 25.28 -33.75
N ASP A 881 36.81 24.90 -32.50
CA ASP A 881 36.56 25.77 -31.37
C ASP A 881 37.80 26.56 -30.97
N LEU A 882 37.58 27.75 -30.42
CA LEU A 882 38.61 28.58 -29.81
C LEU A 882 38.32 28.69 -28.31
N LEU A 883 39.03 27.92 -27.51
CA LEU A 883 38.90 27.91 -26.05
C LEU A 883 40.01 28.76 -25.44
N ILE A 884 39.62 29.79 -24.70
CA ILE A 884 40.52 30.84 -24.18
C ILE A 884 40.46 30.83 -22.65
N ASP A 885 41.60 30.57 -22.02
CA ASP A 885 41.82 30.90 -20.62
C ASP A 885 41.86 32.44 -20.46
N SER A 886 41.12 32.95 -19.47
CA SER A 886 40.95 34.40 -19.27
C SER A 886 41.34 34.89 -17.86
N ASP A 887 41.58 33.99 -16.90
CA ASP A 887 41.79 34.36 -15.49
C ASP A 887 43.08 33.78 -14.92
N ALA A 888 43.94 34.67 -14.42
CA ALA A 888 45.25 34.31 -13.90
C ALA A 888 45.24 33.61 -12.52
N ALA A 889 44.07 33.30 -11.95
CA ALA A 889 43.94 32.74 -10.62
C ALA A 889 43.41 31.30 -10.60
N THR A 890 42.76 30.86 -11.67
CA THR A 890 42.03 29.60 -11.73
C THR A 890 42.84 28.59 -12.57
N LYS A 891 42.58 27.29 -12.39
CA LYS A 891 43.23 26.23 -13.18
C LYS A 891 42.16 25.67 -14.09
N GLU A 892 42.35 25.78 -15.39
CA GLU A 892 41.34 25.39 -16.36
C GLU A 892 41.62 24.01 -16.96
N TYR A 893 40.52 23.34 -17.26
CA TYR A 893 40.45 22.03 -17.87
C TYR A 893 39.68 22.14 -19.19
N PHE A 894 40.41 21.97 -20.29
CA PHE A 894 39.90 22.11 -21.63
C PHE A 894 39.62 20.77 -22.28
N THR A 895 38.53 20.70 -23.02
CA THR A 895 38.19 19.61 -23.94
C THR A 895 37.68 20.23 -25.23
N GLY A 896 38.42 20.07 -26.32
CA GLY A 896 38.05 20.63 -27.62
C GLY A 896 36.88 19.84 -28.22
N GLY A 897 37.06 18.52 -28.29
CA GLY A 897 36.13 17.58 -28.87
C GLY A 897 36.47 17.28 -30.33
N ALA A 898 35.49 17.32 -31.21
CA ALA A 898 35.61 16.93 -32.61
C ALA A 898 35.77 18.14 -33.53
N GLY A 899 36.98 18.36 -34.03
CA GLY A 899 37.28 19.36 -35.05
C GLY A 899 38.74 19.78 -34.99
N ALA A 900 39.06 20.94 -35.56
CA ALA A 900 40.39 21.52 -35.45
C ALA A 900 40.37 22.66 -34.43
N ASP A 901 40.69 22.32 -33.19
CA ASP A 901 40.49 23.21 -32.06
C ASP A 901 41.73 24.05 -31.74
N THR A 902 41.52 25.22 -31.15
CA THR A 902 42.60 26.11 -30.71
C THR A 902 42.46 26.43 -29.24
N PHE A 903 43.45 26.03 -28.45
CA PHE A 903 43.54 26.31 -27.02
C PHE A 903 44.48 27.49 -26.80
N ARG A 904 43.96 28.63 -26.35
CA ARG A 904 44.75 29.87 -26.13
C ARG A 904 44.87 30.16 -24.63
N PHE A 905 46.10 30.40 -24.21
CA PHE A 905 46.44 30.63 -22.79
C PHE A 905 46.92 32.07 -22.59
N VAL A 906 46.50 32.73 -21.52
CA VAL A 906 47.02 34.05 -21.14
C VAL A 906 48.35 33.92 -20.41
N SER A 907 49.13 35.01 -20.31
CA SER A 907 50.39 34.99 -19.56
C SER A 907 50.19 35.48 -18.13
N GLY A 908 50.83 34.85 -17.16
CA GLY A 908 50.99 35.37 -15.80
C GLY A 908 50.14 34.66 -14.75
N ASP A 909 49.51 33.53 -15.07
CA ASP A 909 48.74 32.70 -14.12
C ASP A 909 49.65 31.82 -13.24
N GLY A 910 50.75 31.29 -13.79
CA GLY A 910 51.61 30.32 -13.12
C GLY A 910 50.90 29.04 -12.66
N GLN A 911 49.68 28.80 -13.13
CA GLN A 911 48.89 27.59 -12.88
C GLN A 911 49.27 26.52 -13.91
N GLU A 912 48.76 25.31 -13.71
CA GLU A 912 48.98 24.21 -14.65
C GLU A 912 47.66 23.87 -15.33
N ASP A 913 47.33 24.55 -16.41
CA ASP A 913 46.12 24.25 -17.18
C ASP A 913 46.26 22.92 -17.90
N ARG A 914 45.13 22.29 -18.21
CA ARG A 914 45.11 20.93 -18.72
C ARG A 914 44.23 20.80 -19.95
N ILE A 915 44.78 20.21 -21.00
CA ILE A 915 44.02 19.79 -22.19
C ILE A 915 43.86 18.26 -22.13
N TYR A 916 42.61 17.79 -22.22
CA TYR A 916 42.27 16.37 -22.08
C TYR A 916 42.39 15.57 -23.37
N ASP A 917 42.02 16.13 -24.52
CA ASP A 917 41.74 15.38 -25.77
C ASP A 917 42.50 15.90 -27.00
N PHE A 918 43.64 16.57 -26.77
CA PHE A 918 44.43 17.21 -27.82
C PHE A 918 44.84 16.25 -28.96
N SER A 919 44.63 16.66 -30.20
CA SER A 919 45.02 15.97 -31.42
C SER A 919 46.12 16.73 -32.16
N VAL A 920 47.37 16.24 -32.12
CA VAL A 920 48.53 16.86 -32.84
C VAL A 920 48.36 17.00 -34.36
N ALA A 921 47.35 16.34 -34.95
CA ALA A 921 47.08 16.39 -36.39
C ALA A 921 46.06 17.48 -36.78
N GLU A 922 45.26 17.95 -35.83
CA GLU A 922 44.08 18.80 -36.08
C GLU A 922 44.14 20.07 -35.22
N ASP A 923 44.58 19.96 -33.97
CA ASP A 923 44.49 21.03 -32.98
C ASP A 923 45.75 21.90 -32.88
N MET A 924 45.58 23.07 -32.29
CA MET A 924 46.61 24.07 -32.09
C MET A 924 46.66 24.57 -30.64
N ILE A 925 47.88 24.82 -30.15
CA ILE A 925 48.13 25.51 -28.88
C ILE A 925 48.58 26.93 -29.20
N ASP A 926 47.80 27.94 -28.81
CA ASP A 926 48.11 29.35 -29.02
C ASP A 926 48.79 29.97 -27.80
N LEU A 927 50.09 30.19 -27.93
CA LEU A 927 50.96 30.80 -26.91
C LEU A 927 51.37 32.23 -27.28
N SER A 928 50.67 32.86 -28.22
CA SER A 928 51.00 34.21 -28.69
C SER A 928 50.92 35.26 -27.58
N LEU A 929 50.16 35.00 -26.51
CA LEU A 929 50.04 35.87 -25.35
C LEU A 929 51.17 35.68 -24.33
N TRP A 930 51.87 34.54 -24.33
CA TRP A 930 53.04 34.29 -23.46
C TRP A 930 54.30 35.06 -23.90
N GLY A 931 54.28 35.70 -25.07
CA GLY A 931 55.46 36.37 -25.64
C GLY A 931 56.52 35.39 -26.16
N VAL A 932 56.16 34.11 -26.31
CA VAL A 932 56.96 33.07 -26.96
C VAL A 932 57.07 33.39 -28.45
N THR A 933 58.29 33.46 -28.98
CA THR A 933 58.53 33.85 -30.38
C THR A 933 58.91 32.69 -31.28
N SER A 934 59.27 31.54 -30.69
CA SER A 934 59.61 30.31 -31.40
C SER A 934 59.59 29.10 -30.47
N LEU A 935 59.52 27.89 -31.04
CA LEU A 935 59.58 26.63 -30.31
C LEU A 935 60.85 26.48 -29.43
N ASP A 936 61.97 27.11 -29.84
CA ASP A 936 63.24 27.08 -29.10
C ASP A 936 63.15 27.78 -27.72
N ASP A 937 62.11 28.58 -27.50
CA ASP A 937 61.87 29.26 -26.23
C ASP A 937 61.19 28.34 -25.19
N LEU A 938 60.59 27.22 -25.62
CA LEU A 938 59.81 26.31 -24.76
C LEU A 938 60.63 25.17 -24.17
N THR A 939 60.21 24.69 -22.99
CA THR A 939 60.64 23.39 -22.46
C THR A 939 59.48 22.41 -22.51
N ILE A 940 59.61 21.33 -23.29
CA ILE A 940 58.62 20.25 -23.37
C ILE A 940 59.21 19.01 -22.68
N SER A 941 58.50 18.48 -21.70
CA SER A 941 58.94 17.29 -20.94
C SER A 941 57.78 16.35 -20.66
N ALA A 942 58.07 15.07 -20.43
CA ALA A 942 57.06 14.11 -19.98
C ALA A 942 56.96 14.13 -18.45
N GLY A 943 55.73 14.15 -17.92
CA GLY A 943 55.49 14.07 -16.49
C GLY A 943 55.14 12.65 -16.03
N GLY A 944 55.64 12.25 -14.85
CA GLY A 944 55.29 10.97 -14.22
C GLY A 944 55.63 9.71 -15.04
N SER A 945 54.82 8.66 -14.88
CA SER A 945 54.97 7.34 -15.53
C SER A 945 54.34 7.29 -16.93
N GLU A 946 54.80 8.16 -17.83
CA GLU A 946 54.58 8.11 -19.29
C GLU A 946 53.18 8.47 -19.87
N THR A 947 52.29 9.18 -19.16
CA THR A 947 50.91 9.42 -19.65
C THR A 947 50.47 10.90 -19.79
N TYR A 948 51.40 11.86 -19.83
CA TYR A 948 51.13 13.26 -20.22
C TYR A 948 52.44 14.03 -20.53
N LEU A 949 52.31 15.12 -21.30
CA LEU A 949 53.35 16.12 -21.55
C LEU A 949 53.12 17.39 -20.75
N ILE A 950 54.21 18.07 -20.39
CA ILE A 950 54.23 19.40 -19.79
C ILE A 950 54.97 20.34 -20.74
N ILE A 951 54.34 21.46 -21.09
CA ILE A 951 54.90 22.55 -21.90
C ILE A 951 55.12 23.74 -20.97
N GLU A 952 56.36 24.23 -20.88
CA GLU A 952 56.76 25.28 -19.93
C GLU A 952 57.42 26.48 -20.63
N TYR A 953 57.10 27.70 -20.17
CA TYR A 953 57.81 28.93 -20.50
C TYR A 953 57.87 29.86 -19.28
N GLY A 954 59.06 30.09 -18.72
CA GLY A 954 59.18 30.89 -17.50
C GLY A 954 58.56 30.18 -16.30
N ASP A 955 57.51 30.77 -15.72
CA ASP A 955 56.72 30.20 -14.62
C ASP A 955 55.40 29.57 -15.11
N GLU A 956 55.05 29.70 -16.40
CA GLU A 956 53.82 29.16 -17.00
C GLU A 956 53.93 27.68 -17.36
N ARG A 957 52.82 26.93 -17.24
CA ARG A 957 52.79 25.49 -17.48
C ARG A 957 51.46 25.02 -18.08
N ILE A 958 51.53 24.25 -19.16
CA ILE A 958 50.36 23.53 -19.71
C ILE A 958 50.64 22.04 -19.65
N ARG A 959 49.65 21.28 -19.19
CA ARG A 959 49.61 19.83 -19.25
C ARG A 959 48.74 19.38 -20.44
N VAL A 960 49.28 18.46 -21.24
CA VAL A 960 48.54 17.80 -22.33
C VAL A 960 48.51 16.31 -22.04
N ASP A 961 47.32 15.77 -21.85
CA ASP A 961 47.12 14.35 -21.54
C ASP A 961 47.33 13.43 -22.74
N ASP A 962 47.44 12.12 -22.49
CA ASP A 962 47.56 11.06 -23.49
C ASP A 962 48.80 11.10 -24.39
N TYR A 963 49.76 11.98 -24.09
CA TYR A 963 51.07 12.03 -24.74
C TYR A 963 52.21 11.66 -23.79
N GLY A 964 53.21 10.93 -24.28
CA GLY A 964 54.38 10.51 -23.51
C GLY A 964 55.69 11.05 -24.05
N SER A 965 56.80 10.61 -23.45
CA SER A 965 58.15 11.04 -23.87
C SER A 965 58.50 10.71 -25.33
N ALA A 966 57.84 9.71 -25.92
CA ALA A 966 58.01 9.34 -27.32
C ALA A 966 57.38 10.34 -28.29
N ASP A 967 56.39 11.12 -27.82
CA ASP A 967 55.54 11.97 -28.64
C ASP A 967 56.01 13.42 -28.69
N ILE A 968 57.01 13.80 -27.89
CA ILE A 968 57.60 15.15 -27.86
C ILE A 968 57.99 15.64 -29.27
N ALA A 969 58.43 14.75 -30.15
CA ALA A 969 58.82 15.11 -31.52
C ALA A 969 57.63 15.48 -32.43
N ALA A 970 56.39 15.12 -32.05
CA ALA A 970 55.17 15.48 -32.76
C ALA A 970 54.71 16.91 -32.45
N PHE A 971 55.12 17.49 -31.31
CA PHE A 971 54.89 18.89 -30.95
C PHE A 971 55.92 19.80 -31.62
N ASP A 972 55.82 19.93 -32.95
CA ASP A 972 56.67 20.81 -33.76
C ASP A 972 56.05 22.20 -34.01
N GLU A 973 56.72 23.05 -34.80
CA GLU A 973 56.28 24.42 -35.07
C GLU A 973 54.88 24.55 -35.69
N ASN A 974 54.28 23.46 -36.20
CA ASN A 974 52.94 23.47 -36.79
C ASN A 974 51.82 23.31 -35.75
N VAL A 975 52.14 22.85 -34.54
CA VAL A 975 51.17 22.62 -33.46
C VAL A 975 50.98 23.90 -32.61
N PHE A 976 51.85 24.90 -32.78
CA PHE A 976 51.86 26.11 -31.96
C PHE A 976 51.57 27.38 -32.76
N ILE A 977 50.91 28.35 -32.11
CA ILE A 977 50.86 29.74 -32.54
C ILE A 977 51.75 30.58 -31.62
N PHE A 978 52.69 31.33 -32.21
CA PHE A 978 53.65 32.19 -31.50
C PHE A 978 53.38 33.68 -31.78
N ALA A 979 53.97 34.55 -30.95
CA ALA A 979 53.79 36.02 -30.96
C ALA A 979 54.37 36.76 -32.20
#